data_AF-A0A1S8WPB3-F1
#
_entry.id   AF-A0A1S8WPB3-F1
#
_cell.length_a   1.000
_cell.length_b   1.000
_cell.length_c   1.000
_cell.angle_alpha   90.00
_cell.angle_beta   90.00
_cell.angle_gamma   90.00
#
_symmetry.space_group_name_H-M   'P 1'
#
loop_
_entity.id
_entity.type
_entity.pdbx_description
1 polymer ?
#
loop_
_entity_poly.entity_id
_entity_poly.type
_entity_poly.pdbx_seq_one_letter_code
_entity_poly.pdbx_strand_id
1 'polypeptide(L)'
;MNIKKRKPNRLIVDDPVNDDNSVVSLSQAKMDELQLFRGDTVLIKGKKRRDTVCIALVDDTCPDDRIRFNRCVRNNLRVRLGDIVTIQGCPEVGYGKRIHVLPIDDTIVGITGNLYEVYLKPYFVEAYRPVRKDDIFIVRGGMRAVEFKVIETDPSPYCIVAPETIIHTEGDPVKREDEDEKLNEIGYDDIGGCRKQLAQIKEMVELPLRHPQLFKAIGVKPPRGILLYGPPGTGKTLIARAVANESGSFFFLINGPEIMSKMAGESESNLRKAFEEAEKNAPAIIFIDELDAIAPKREKTHGEVERRIVSQLLTLMDGLKQRSHVIVMAATNRPNSVDPALRRFGRFDREIEIGIPDSIGRLEILRIHTKNVKLADDVDLEQIANEAHGHVGADLASLCSEAALQQIRNKMDLIDLEDDTIDAEVLNSLAVTMDDFRWALGKSNPSALRETTVEVPNVTWSDIGGLENVKRELQELVQYPVEHPDKFLKFGMTPSKGVLFYGPPGCGKTLLAKAIANECQANFISIKGPELLTMWFGESEANVRDIFDKARQAAPCVLFFDELDSIAKARGGSVGDAGGAADRVINQLLTEMDGMSSKKNVFIIGATNRPDILDGAILRPGRLDQLIYIPLPDEKSRISIFKANLRKSPVAKDVDIAYLAKVTQGFSGADLTEICQRACKQAIRESIEAEIRAERERQARPNAMEDDSDPVPEITRRHFEEAMRFARRSVTENDVRKYEMFAQTLQQSRGIGTNFRDGSFFGGTPKIHPQYDKGLASPPLVVIELISPSVVSASSDYPHKLFSTKKKTVEQEAVARTVVFVPAEGHGNNIAPVISPRY
;
A
#
# COMPACT_ATOMS: atom_id res chain seq x y z
N MET A 1 32.65 -34.08 -14.01
CA MET A 1 32.59 -33.87 -12.54
C MET A 1 31.41 -34.68 -12.01
N ASN A 2 31.67 -35.64 -11.13
CA ASN A 2 30.62 -36.38 -10.42
C ASN A 2 29.85 -35.38 -9.54
N ILE A 3 28.64 -35.01 -9.97
CA ILE A 3 27.67 -34.33 -9.10
C ILE A 3 27.37 -35.32 -7.98
N LYS A 4 28.02 -35.15 -6.82
CA LYS A 4 27.65 -35.89 -5.60
C LYS A 4 26.14 -35.68 -5.42
N LYS A 5 25.32 -36.71 -5.61
CA LYS A 5 23.91 -36.69 -5.25
C LYS A 5 23.82 -36.13 -3.82
N ARG A 6 23.15 -34.98 -3.65
CA ARG A 6 22.89 -34.44 -2.31
C ARG A 6 22.15 -35.53 -1.53
N LYS A 7 22.55 -35.76 -0.28
CA LYS A 7 21.86 -36.74 0.57
C LYS A 7 20.38 -36.28 0.68
N PRO A 8 19.40 -37.18 0.50
CA PRO A 8 17.99 -36.81 0.41
C PRO A 8 17.46 -36.16 1.70
N ASN A 9 18.13 -36.45 2.82
CA ASN A 9 17.81 -35.97 4.15
C ASN A 9 18.43 -34.60 4.51
N ARG A 10 19.02 -33.89 3.55
CA ARG A 10 19.54 -32.52 3.75
C ARG A 10 18.59 -31.52 3.09
N LEU A 11 17.94 -30.71 3.91
CA LEU A 11 16.90 -29.78 3.51
C LEU A 11 17.26 -28.34 3.90
N ILE A 12 16.73 -27.40 3.14
CA ILE A 12 16.91 -25.96 3.38
C ILE A 12 15.77 -25.48 4.28
N VAL A 13 16.11 -24.78 5.37
CA VAL A 13 15.14 -24.23 6.31
C VAL A 13 14.37 -23.09 5.64
N ASP A 14 13.05 -23.16 5.75
CA ASP A 14 12.11 -22.17 5.20
C ASP A 14 11.04 -21.79 6.22
N ASP A 15 10.31 -20.71 5.93
CA ASP A 15 9.33 -20.15 6.86
C ASP A 15 8.05 -21.01 6.92
N PRO A 16 7.45 -21.19 8.11
CA PRO A 16 6.32 -22.08 8.25
C PRO A 16 4.99 -21.45 7.81
N VAL A 17 4.03 -22.30 7.47
CA VAL A 17 2.63 -21.90 7.27
C VAL A 17 1.86 -21.89 8.61
N ASN A 18 2.29 -22.70 9.57
CA ASN A 18 1.70 -22.84 10.90
C ASN A 18 2.74 -22.57 12.00
N ASP A 19 2.38 -21.80 13.03
CA ASP A 19 3.27 -21.37 14.13
C ASP A 19 3.26 -22.36 15.31
N ASP A 20 3.35 -23.66 15.03
CA ASP A 20 3.42 -24.69 16.07
C ASP A 20 4.89 -25.01 16.41
N ASN A 21 5.22 -25.01 17.71
CA ASN A 21 6.58 -25.21 18.24
C ASN A 21 7.14 -26.64 18.07
N SER A 22 6.29 -27.62 17.75
CA SER A 22 6.65 -29.03 17.72
C SER A 22 6.42 -29.67 16.36
N VAL A 23 6.10 -28.89 15.33
CA VAL A 23 5.73 -29.38 14.00
C VAL A 23 6.73 -28.92 12.95
N VAL A 24 7.06 -29.82 12.04
CA VAL A 24 7.77 -29.49 10.80
C VAL A 24 6.95 -29.94 9.60
N SER A 25 6.95 -29.13 8.54
CA SER A 25 6.22 -29.43 7.31
C SER A 25 7.17 -29.75 6.16
N LEU A 26 6.81 -30.78 5.39
CA LEU A 26 7.55 -31.32 4.25
C LEU A 26 6.58 -31.54 3.07
N SER A 27 7.10 -31.53 1.85
CA SER A 27 6.31 -31.94 0.69
C SER A 27 5.96 -33.43 0.77
N GLN A 28 4.84 -33.82 0.15
CA GLN A 28 4.43 -35.22 0.06
C GLN A 28 5.53 -36.08 -0.58
N ALA A 29 6.12 -35.61 -1.68
CA ALA A 29 7.19 -36.31 -2.37
C ALA A 29 8.44 -36.50 -1.50
N LYS A 30 8.75 -35.52 -0.63
CA LYS A 30 9.88 -35.62 0.30
C LYS A 30 9.61 -36.62 1.43
N MET A 31 8.40 -36.63 1.98
CA MET A 31 7.98 -37.61 2.99
C MET A 31 8.11 -39.04 2.46
N ASP A 32 7.66 -39.28 1.23
CA ASP A 32 7.77 -40.58 0.56
C ASP A 32 9.23 -40.99 0.33
N GLU A 33 10.10 -40.06 -0.09
CA GLU A 33 11.54 -40.32 -0.27
C GLU A 33 12.25 -40.66 1.04
N LEU A 34 11.82 -40.05 2.15
CA LEU A 34 12.37 -40.28 3.49
C LEU A 34 11.68 -41.44 4.24
N GLN A 35 10.64 -42.03 3.65
CA GLN A 35 9.81 -43.08 4.26
C GLN A 35 9.18 -42.63 5.59
N LEU A 36 8.68 -41.40 5.63
CA LEU A 36 7.99 -40.82 6.78
C LEU A 36 6.48 -40.77 6.51
N PHE A 37 5.68 -41.07 7.52
CA PHE A 37 4.23 -40.92 7.51
C PHE A 37 3.80 -39.65 8.25
N ARG A 38 2.59 -39.17 7.94
CA ARG A 38 2.00 -38.01 8.63
C ARG A 38 1.86 -38.34 10.12
N GLY A 39 2.48 -37.51 10.97
CA GLY A 39 2.47 -37.71 12.42
C GLY A 39 3.71 -38.39 12.98
N ASP A 40 4.64 -38.86 12.13
CA ASP A 40 5.88 -39.48 12.60
C ASP A 40 6.77 -38.47 13.33
N THR A 41 7.41 -38.93 14.40
CA THR A 41 8.44 -38.18 15.11
C THR A 41 9.75 -38.20 14.33
N VAL A 42 10.34 -37.02 14.15
CA VAL A 42 11.58 -36.82 13.41
C VAL A 42 12.62 -36.11 14.27
N LEU A 43 13.87 -36.55 14.15
CA LEU A 43 15.04 -35.91 14.75
C LEU A 43 15.68 -34.97 13.72
N ILE A 44 15.78 -33.69 14.08
CA ILE A 44 16.38 -32.66 13.23
C ILE A 44 17.70 -32.23 13.83
N LYS A 45 18.76 -32.24 13.02
CA LYS A 45 20.11 -31.83 13.43
C LYS A 45 20.47 -30.50 12.78
N GLY A 46 20.80 -29.53 13.63
CA GLY A 46 21.14 -28.16 13.27
C GLY A 46 22.65 -27.88 13.37
N LYS A 47 22.99 -26.63 13.70
CA LYS A 47 24.37 -26.18 13.88
C LYS A 47 24.82 -26.40 15.33
N LYS A 48 26.12 -26.20 15.59
CA LYS A 48 26.74 -26.31 16.94
C LYS A 48 26.40 -27.61 17.69
N ARG A 49 26.16 -28.71 16.97
CA ARG A 49 25.75 -30.02 17.52
C ARG A 49 24.44 -29.98 18.33
N ARG A 50 23.55 -29.03 18.02
CA ARG A 50 22.18 -29.01 18.54
C ARG A 50 21.26 -29.84 17.66
N ASP A 51 20.35 -30.56 18.29
CA ASP A 51 19.28 -31.33 17.65
C ASP A 51 17.98 -31.16 18.43
N THR A 52 16.84 -31.42 17.79
CA THR A 52 15.50 -31.35 18.40
C THR A 52 14.58 -32.39 17.77
N VAL A 53 13.46 -32.67 18.42
CA VAL A 53 12.45 -33.64 17.98
C VAL A 53 11.16 -32.91 17.65
N CYS A 54 10.60 -33.21 16.49
CA CYS A 54 9.34 -32.63 16.02
C CYS A 54 8.46 -33.69 15.37
N ILE A 55 7.21 -33.33 15.08
CA ILE A 55 6.25 -34.14 14.32
C ILE A 55 6.28 -33.69 12.86
N ALA A 56 6.40 -34.65 11.94
CA ALA A 56 6.36 -34.38 10.51
C ALA A 56 4.93 -34.34 9.96
N LEU A 57 4.58 -33.23 9.29
CA LEU A 57 3.32 -33.06 8.57
C LEU A 57 3.57 -32.80 7.08
N VAL A 58 2.54 -33.07 6.28
CA VAL A 58 2.53 -32.83 4.84
C VAL A 58 2.05 -31.42 4.55
N ASP A 59 2.76 -30.72 3.67
CA ASP A 59 2.39 -29.41 3.12
C ASP A 59 2.65 -29.41 1.60
N ASP A 60 1.57 -29.35 0.83
CA ASP A 60 1.60 -29.39 -0.64
C ASP A 60 2.22 -28.13 -1.26
N THR A 61 2.30 -27.03 -0.50
CA THR A 61 2.91 -25.78 -0.95
C THR A 61 4.41 -25.71 -0.63
N CYS A 62 4.96 -26.71 0.07
CA CYS A 62 6.37 -26.79 0.42
C CYS A 62 7.19 -27.37 -0.75
N PRO A 63 8.26 -26.70 -1.19
CA PRO A 63 9.16 -27.27 -2.20
C PRO A 63 9.92 -28.50 -1.69
N ASP A 64 10.22 -29.46 -2.57
CA ASP A 64 10.89 -30.72 -2.22
C ASP A 64 12.28 -30.56 -1.62
N ASP A 65 12.97 -29.44 -1.81
CA ASP A 65 14.31 -29.21 -1.25
C ASP A 65 14.28 -28.48 0.11
N ARG A 66 13.08 -28.20 0.64
CA ARG A 66 12.87 -27.37 1.83
C ARG A 66 12.20 -28.12 2.97
N ILE A 67 12.35 -27.56 4.17
CA ILE A 67 11.66 -27.95 5.40
C ILE A 67 11.20 -26.69 6.12
N ARG A 68 9.94 -26.69 6.55
CA ARG A 68 9.31 -25.53 7.17
C ARG A 68 9.10 -25.76 8.66
N PHE A 69 9.60 -24.84 9.49
CA PHE A 69 9.35 -24.85 10.93
C PHE A 69 9.55 -23.46 11.54
N ASN A 70 8.91 -23.25 12.69
CA ASN A 70 8.84 -21.94 13.32
C ASN A 70 10.14 -21.50 14.00
N ARG A 71 10.11 -20.27 14.49
CA ARG A 71 11.26 -19.62 15.11
C ARG A 71 11.77 -20.37 16.34
N CYS A 72 10.88 -20.96 17.14
CA CYS A 72 11.25 -21.75 18.32
C CYS A 72 12.18 -22.92 17.91
N VAL A 73 11.78 -23.71 16.91
CA VAL A 73 12.60 -24.82 16.38
C VAL A 73 13.90 -24.31 15.77
N ARG A 74 13.87 -23.20 15.01
CA ARG A 74 15.07 -22.55 14.44
C ARG A 74 16.08 -22.16 15.52
N ASN A 75 15.60 -21.53 16.59
CA ASN A 75 16.43 -21.06 17.70
C ASN A 75 17.08 -22.23 18.44
N ASN A 76 16.32 -23.28 18.78
CA ASN A 76 16.86 -24.50 19.42
C ASN A 76 17.96 -25.17 18.57
N LEU A 77 17.77 -25.22 17.25
CA LEU A 77 18.73 -25.78 16.30
C LEU A 77 19.91 -24.85 15.96
N ARG A 78 19.89 -23.60 16.42
CA ARG A 78 20.86 -22.55 16.09
C ARG A 78 20.98 -22.33 14.57
N VAL A 79 19.85 -22.37 13.87
CA VAL A 79 19.76 -22.17 12.42
C VAL A 79 18.93 -20.94 12.08
N ARG A 80 19.19 -20.37 10.91
CA ARG A 80 18.46 -19.28 10.29
C ARG A 80 17.73 -19.78 9.04
N LEU A 81 16.84 -18.96 8.48
CA LEU A 81 16.25 -19.25 7.17
C LEU A 81 17.36 -19.42 6.13
N GLY A 82 17.16 -20.35 5.19
CA GLY A 82 18.14 -20.70 4.17
C GLY A 82 19.29 -21.61 4.64
N ASP A 83 19.44 -21.86 5.94
CA ASP A 83 20.43 -22.83 6.44
C ASP A 83 20.06 -24.26 6.05
N ILE A 84 21.05 -25.15 6.05
CA ILE A 84 20.83 -26.57 5.77
C ILE A 84 20.76 -27.35 7.09
N VAL A 85 19.67 -28.09 7.27
CA VAL A 85 19.49 -29.06 8.36
C VAL A 85 19.50 -30.49 7.85
N THR A 86 19.69 -31.44 8.75
CA THR A 86 19.56 -32.87 8.44
C THR A 86 18.39 -33.46 9.22
N ILE A 87 17.49 -34.17 8.53
CA ILE A 87 16.33 -34.84 9.13
C ILE A 87 16.53 -36.36 9.17
N GLN A 88 15.98 -37.01 10.19
CA GLN A 88 15.96 -38.46 10.31
C GLN A 88 14.68 -38.91 11.03
N GLY A 89 14.03 -39.97 10.54
CA GLY A 89 12.92 -40.60 11.28
C GLY A 89 13.37 -41.10 12.65
N CYS A 90 12.57 -40.85 13.67
CA CYS A 90 12.85 -41.21 15.06
C CYS A 90 11.62 -41.90 15.67
N PRO A 91 11.29 -43.15 15.26
CA PRO A 91 10.12 -43.86 15.79
C PRO A 91 10.31 -44.36 17.23
N GLU A 92 11.53 -44.30 17.77
CA GLU A 92 11.89 -44.81 19.09
C GLU A 92 11.52 -43.85 20.24
N VAL A 93 10.90 -42.70 19.94
CA VAL A 93 10.49 -41.73 20.97
C VAL A 93 9.34 -42.31 21.80
N GLY A 94 9.65 -42.72 23.02
CA GLY A 94 8.64 -43.20 23.98
C GLY A 94 7.88 -42.09 24.69
N TYR A 95 6.78 -42.47 25.35
CA TYR A 95 6.04 -41.57 26.24
C TYR A 95 6.87 -41.21 27.48
N GLY A 96 6.79 -39.94 27.86
CA GLY A 96 7.44 -39.39 29.05
C GLY A 96 6.77 -39.88 30.33
N LYS A 97 7.58 -40.23 31.33
CA LYS A 97 7.12 -40.42 32.71
C LYS A 97 7.08 -39.09 33.46
N ARG A 98 8.14 -38.29 33.30
CA ARG A 98 8.27 -36.97 33.92
C ARG A 98 9.06 -36.01 33.05
N ILE A 99 8.68 -34.73 33.11
CA ILE A 99 9.43 -33.62 32.53
C ILE A 99 9.59 -32.51 33.56
N HIS A 100 10.75 -31.86 33.60
CA HIS A 100 11.00 -30.71 34.45
C HIS A 100 11.18 -29.47 33.57
N VAL A 101 10.31 -28.48 33.75
CA VAL A 101 10.27 -27.26 32.94
C VAL A 101 10.31 -26.05 33.86
N LEU A 102 11.16 -25.07 33.52
CA LEU A 102 11.27 -23.83 34.28
C LEU A 102 11.08 -22.63 33.35
N PRO A 103 10.41 -21.56 33.81
CA PRO A 103 10.24 -20.33 33.03
C PRO A 103 11.58 -19.58 32.90
N ILE A 104 11.71 -18.80 31.83
CA ILE A 104 12.80 -17.83 31.68
C ILE A 104 12.44 -16.54 32.43
N ASP A 105 13.37 -16.06 33.26
CA ASP A 105 13.14 -14.97 34.22
C ASP A 105 12.63 -13.67 33.59
N ASP A 106 13.17 -13.27 32.44
CA ASP A 106 12.78 -12.08 31.69
C ASP A 106 11.33 -12.12 31.19
N THR A 107 10.79 -13.32 30.92
CA THR A 107 9.44 -13.48 30.37
C THR A 107 8.31 -13.44 31.40
N ILE A 108 8.63 -13.68 32.68
CA ILE A 108 7.63 -13.78 33.77
C ILE A 108 7.57 -12.55 34.68
N VAL A 109 8.39 -11.53 34.45
CA VAL A 109 8.40 -10.31 35.26
C VAL A 109 6.99 -9.69 35.30
N GLY A 110 6.38 -9.58 36.48
CA GLY A 110 5.04 -9.03 36.69
C GLY A 110 3.88 -10.02 36.52
N ILE A 111 4.15 -11.31 36.32
CA ILE A 111 3.15 -12.38 36.34
C ILE A 111 3.21 -13.11 37.68
N THR A 112 2.07 -13.28 38.34
CA THR A 112 1.92 -14.10 39.54
C THR A 112 0.86 -15.18 39.32
N GLY A 113 0.81 -16.18 40.22
CA GLY A 113 -0.14 -17.29 40.13
C GLY A 113 0.43 -18.58 39.54
N ASN A 114 -0.45 -19.52 39.22
CA ASN A 114 -0.07 -20.87 38.81
C ASN A 114 0.21 -20.95 37.29
N LEU A 115 1.49 -20.81 36.92
CA LEU A 115 1.96 -20.90 35.53
C LEU A 115 1.60 -22.24 34.85
N TYR A 116 1.46 -23.31 35.63
CA TYR A 116 1.10 -24.62 35.08
C TYR A 116 -0.32 -24.61 34.51
N GLU A 117 -1.31 -24.13 35.26
CA GLU A 117 -2.72 -24.13 34.84
C GLU A 117 -2.96 -23.19 33.65
N VAL A 118 -2.30 -22.01 33.64
CA VAL A 118 -2.53 -21.00 32.61
C VAL A 118 -1.78 -21.29 31.30
N TYR A 119 -0.53 -21.74 31.38
CA TYR A 119 0.32 -21.91 30.20
C TYR A 119 0.53 -23.40 29.86
N LEU A 120 1.11 -24.18 30.77
CA LEU A 120 1.62 -25.51 30.43
C LEU A 120 0.52 -26.55 30.18
N LYS A 121 -0.56 -26.53 30.96
CA LYS A 121 -1.66 -27.48 30.83
C LYS A 121 -2.37 -27.34 29.48
N PRO A 122 -2.87 -26.15 29.05
CA PRO A 122 -3.43 -26.00 27.69
C PRO A 122 -2.44 -26.36 26.58
N TYR A 123 -1.15 -26.16 26.80
CA TYR A 123 -0.11 -26.44 25.80
C TYR A 123 0.11 -27.94 25.57
N PHE A 124 0.04 -28.76 26.62
CA PHE A 124 0.32 -30.21 26.54
C PHE A 124 -0.91 -31.11 26.49
N VAL A 125 -2.09 -30.63 26.92
CA VAL A 125 -3.32 -31.44 26.94
C VAL A 125 -3.66 -31.94 25.53
N GLU A 126 -3.75 -33.27 25.39
CA GLU A 126 -4.08 -34.01 24.16
C GLU A 126 -3.21 -33.71 22.92
N ALA A 127 -2.11 -32.99 23.10
CA ALA A 127 -1.28 -32.53 21.98
C ALA A 127 -0.16 -33.52 21.62
N TYR A 128 0.18 -34.46 22.51
CA TYR A 128 1.25 -35.47 22.32
C TYR A 128 2.57 -34.86 21.80
N ARG A 129 2.94 -33.70 22.35
CA ARG A 129 4.09 -32.92 21.86
C ARG A 129 5.40 -33.62 22.23
N PRO A 130 6.32 -33.87 21.26
CA PRO A 130 7.67 -34.27 21.59
C PRO A 130 8.42 -33.10 22.23
N VAL A 131 9.17 -33.39 23.29
CA VAL A 131 10.06 -32.43 23.96
C VAL A 131 11.45 -33.03 24.11
N ARG A 132 12.46 -32.18 24.11
CA ARG A 132 13.86 -32.57 24.29
C ARG A 132 14.50 -31.72 25.38
N LYS A 133 15.40 -32.34 26.14
CA LYS A 133 16.21 -31.68 27.15
C LYS A 133 17.00 -30.51 26.54
N ASP A 134 17.04 -29.39 27.27
CA ASP A 134 17.65 -28.10 26.95
C ASP A 134 16.95 -27.27 25.87
N ASP A 135 15.83 -27.74 25.31
CA ASP A 135 15.05 -26.96 24.35
C ASP A 135 14.24 -25.88 25.08
N ILE A 136 14.07 -24.74 24.40
CA ILE A 136 13.22 -23.64 24.84
C ILE A 136 11.97 -23.62 23.96
N PHE A 137 10.80 -23.52 24.57
CA PHE A 137 9.53 -23.39 23.85
C PHE A 137 8.71 -22.22 24.38
N ILE A 138 7.89 -21.64 23.51
CA ILE A 138 7.12 -20.43 23.79
C ILE A 138 5.65 -20.80 23.95
N VAL A 139 5.05 -20.46 25.08
CA VAL A 139 3.61 -20.65 25.31
C VAL A 139 2.95 -19.27 25.36
N ARG A 140 1.86 -19.11 24.61
CA ARG A 140 1.10 -17.87 24.56
C ARG A 140 -0.19 -18.01 25.36
N GLY A 141 -0.44 -17.05 26.25
CA GLY A 141 -1.59 -17.06 27.15
C GLY A 141 -1.70 -15.73 27.90
N GLY A 142 -2.93 -15.25 28.10
CA GLY A 142 -3.19 -14.02 28.85
C GLY A 142 -2.52 -12.76 28.27
N MET A 143 -2.65 -12.54 26.95
CA MET A 143 -2.06 -11.41 26.21
C MET A 143 -0.52 -11.31 26.28
N ARG A 144 0.16 -12.38 26.74
CA ARG A 144 1.63 -12.44 26.87
C ARG A 144 2.17 -13.78 26.41
N ALA A 145 3.43 -13.78 25.99
CA ALA A 145 4.19 -14.99 25.68
C ALA A 145 5.18 -15.26 26.82
N VAL A 146 5.19 -16.48 27.33
CA VAL A 146 6.14 -16.97 28.34
C VAL A 146 7.00 -18.05 27.73
N GLU A 147 8.30 -17.99 27.97
CA GLU A 147 9.24 -18.98 27.48
C GLU A 147 9.61 -19.96 28.59
N PHE A 148 9.64 -21.25 28.27
CA PHE A 148 9.98 -22.32 29.19
C PHE A 148 11.17 -23.11 28.64
N LYS A 149 12.12 -23.43 29.51
CA LYS A 149 13.26 -24.31 29.22
C LYS A 149 12.99 -25.68 29.80
N VAL A 150 13.19 -26.72 29.00
CA VAL A 150 13.13 -28.11 29.44
C VAL A 150 14.46 -28.45 30.12
N ILE A 151 14.46 -28.59 31.45
CA ILE A 151 15.65 -28.86 32.25
C ILE A 151 16.00 -30.36 32.19
N GLU A 152 14.98 -31.21 32.32
CA GLU A 152 15.16 -32.65 32.35
C GLU A 152 13.94 -33.37 31.76
N THR A 153 14.20 -34.53 31.15
CA THR A 153 13.19 -35.43 30.58
C THR A 153 13.46 -36.87 31.02
N ASP A 154 12.41 -37.64 31.25
CA ASP A 154 12.48 -39.07 31.53
C ASP A 154 11.45 -39.81 30.66
N PRO A 155 11.87 -40.57 29.65
CA PRO A 155 13.26 -40.88 29.28
C PRO A 155 14.04 -39.68 28.69
N SER A 156 15.36 -39.70 28.88
CA SER A 156 16.30 -38.71 28.33
C SER A 156 16.95 -39.24 27.04
N PRO A 157 17.25 -38.41 26.03
CA PRO A 157 17.18 -36.94 26.03
C PRO A 157 15.86 -36.35 25.52
N TYR A 158 14.92 -37.16 25.05
CA TYR A 158 13.63 -36.71 24.52
C TYR A 158 12.51 -37.69 24.85
N CYS A 159 11.28 -37.20 24.92
CA CYS A 159 10.07 -38.00 25.15
C CYS A 159 8.82 -37.31 24.58
N ILE A 160 7.75 -38.05 24.39
CA ILE A 160 6.42 -37.51 24.04
C ILE A 160 5.65 -37.23 25.34
N VAL A 161 5.16 -36.01 25.51
CA VAL A 161 4.32 -35.64 26.65
C VAL A 161 2.90 -36.16 26.42
N ALA A 162 2.52 -37.18 27.19
CA ALA A 162 1.17 -37.76 27.20
C ALA A 162 0.37 -37.23 28.41
N PRO A 163 -0.97 -37.43 28.45
CA PRO A 163 -1.78 -37.03 29.60
C PRO A 163 -1.32 -37.61 30.95
N GLU A 164 -0.61 -38.75 30.93
CA GLU A 164 -0.07 -39.41 32.12
C GLU A 164 1.34 -38.91 32.51
N THR A 165 1.98 -38.10 31.67
CA THR A 165 3.32 -37.56 31.94
C THR A 165 3.25 -36.50 33.04
N ILE A 166 4.04 -36.67 34.10
CA ILE A 166 4.07 -35.72 35.22
C ILE A 166 4.94 -34.51 34.83
N ILE A 167 4.39 -33.31 34.94
CA ILE A 167 5.08 -32.05 34.59
C ILE A 167 5.48 -31.34 35.90
N HIS A 168 6.78 -31.25 36.17
CA HIS A 168 7.32 -30.52 37.32
C HIS A 168 7.66 -29.08 36.91
N THR A 169 7.25 -28.12 37.73
CA THR A 169 7.52 -26.68 37.55
C THR A 169 8.22 -26.05 38.75
N GLU A 170 8.68 -26.87 39.69
CA GLU A 170 9.35 -26.40 40.91
C GLU A 170 10.79 -25.97 40.62
N GLY A 171 11.16 -24.76 41.04
CA GLY A 171 12.51 -24.22 40.93
C GLY A 171 12.53 -22.72 40.64
N ASP A 172 13.71 -22.12 40.75
CA ASP A 172 13.88 -20.71 40.42
C ASP A 172 13.87 -20.49 38.89
N PRO A 173 13.33 -19.35 38.42
CA PRO A 173 13.37 -18.98 37.01
C PRO A 173 14.80 -18.99 36.43
N VAL A 174 14.93 -19.43 35.19
CA VAL A 174 16.21 -19.59 34.52
C VAL A 174 16.61 -18.28 33.85
N LYS A 175 17.86 -17.85 34.04
CA LYS A 175 18.42 -16.73 33.30
C LYS A 175 18.67 -17.11 31.84
N ARG A 176 18.28 -16.23 30.92
CA ARG A 176 18.56 -16.39 29.50
C ARG A 176 20.07 -16.39 29.23
N GLU A 177 20.52 -17.25 28.32
CA GLU A 177 21.91 -17.26 27.85
C GLU A 177 22.09 -16.19 26.75
N ASP A 178 23.24 -15.49 26.70
CA ASP A 178 23.51 -14.44 25.70
C ASP A 178 23.32 -14.89 24.24
N GLU A 179 23.53 -16.18 23.95
CA GLU A 179 23.27 -16.73 22.61
C GLU A 179 21.77 -16.82 22.29
N ASP A 180 20.92 -17.09 23.29
CA ASP A 180 19.47 -17.17 23.11
C ASP A 180 18.84 -15.78 22.94
N GLU A 181 19.38 -14.74 23.60
CA GLU A 181 18.98 -13.35 23.38
C GLU A 181 19.15 -12.92 21.92
N LYS A 182 20.31 -13.20 21.33
CA LYS A 182 20.62 -12.88 19.92
C LYS A 182 19.71 -13.61 18.92
N LEU A 183 19.11 -14.72 19.33
CA LEU A 183 18.17 -15.47 18.48
C LEU A 183 16.73 -14.93 18.59
N ASN A 184 16.43 -14.18 19.65
CA ASN A 184 15.14 -13.51 19.88
C ASN A 184 15.07 -12.08 19.29
N GLU A 185 16.16 -11.54 18.76
CA GLU A 185 16.14 -10.26 18.05
C GLU A 185 15.35 -10.31 16.73
N ILE A 186 14.69 -9.21 16.35
CA ILE A 186 13.80 -9.09 15.19
C ILE A 186 14.33 -9.83 13.94
N GLY A 187 13.50 -10.69 13.34
CA GLY A 187 13.80 -11.49 12.15
C GLY A 187 12.90 -11.17 10.95
N TYR A 188 13.01 -11.95 9.88
CA TYR A 188 12.15 -11.79 8.70
C TYR A 188 10.68 -12.17 8.95
N ASP A 189 10.44 -13.04 9.92
CA ASP A 189 9.13 -13.46 10.42
C ASP A 189 8.39 -12.33 11.14
N ASP A 190 9.10 -11.29 11.59
CA ASP A 190 8.53 -10.10 12.20
C ASP A 190 8.19 -9.00 11.16
N ILE A 191 8.30 -9.28 9.85
CA ILE A 191 8.04 -8.32 8.78
C ILE A 191 6.89 -8.78 7.87
N GLY A 192 5.78 -8.05 7.90
CA GLY A 192 4.63 -8.28 7.03
C GLY A 192 4.60 -7.36 5.80
N GLY A 193 4.00 -7.84 4.70
CA GLY A 193 3.63 -7.00 3.54
C GLY A 193 4.75 -6.52 2.63
N CYS A 194 6.00 -6.93 2.88
CA CYS A 194 7.18 -6.49 2.10
C CYS A 194 7.90 -7.63 1.38
N ARG A 195 7.22 -8.72 1.00
CA ARG A 195 7.85 -9.95 0.46
C ARG A 195 8.76 -9.69 -0.75
N LYS A 196 8.30 -8.90 -1.73
CA LYS A 196 9.07 -8.61 -2.96
C LYS A 196 10.32 -7.81 -2.66
N GLN A 197 10.19 -6.81 -1.80
CA GLN A 197 11.28 -5.93 -1.36
C GLN A 197 12.31 -6.72 -0.54
N LEU A 198 11.84 -7.57 0.39
CA LEU A 198 12.71 -8.45 1.18
C LEU A 198 13.49 -9.42 0.29
N ALA A 199 12.88 -10.00 -0.74
CA ALA A 199 13.60 -10.88 -1.67
C ALA A 199 14.77 -10.16 -2.36
N GLN A 200 14.55 -8.93 -2.84
CA GLN A 200 15.61 -8.11 -3.43
C GLN A 200 16.71 -7.78 -2.41
N ILE A 201 16.35 -7.44 -1.17
CA ILE A 201 17.33 -7.14 -0.12
C ILE A 201 18.14 -8.39 0.25
N LYS A 202 17.52 -9.56 0.35
CA LYS A 202 18.21 -10.83 0.60
C LYS A 202 19.28 -11.10 -0.47
N GLU A 203 18.94 -10.94 -1.74
CA GLU A 203 19.90 -11.14 -2.83
C GLU A 203 21.08 -10.13 -2.78
N MET A 204 20.80 -8.87 -2.45
CA MET A 204 21.79 -7.80 -2.46
C MET A 204 22.66 -7.75 -1.19
N VAL A 205 22.15 -8.22 -0.05
CA VAL A 205 22.81 -8.09 1.26
C VAL A 205 23.25 -9.45 1.81
N GLU A 206 22.35 -10.43 1.84
CA GLU A 206 22.62 -11.72 2.47
C GLU A 206 23.66 -12.51 1.68
N LEU A 207 23.54 -12.58 0.35
CA LEU A 207 24.48 -13.34 -0.48
C LEU A 207 25.93 -12.82 -0.35
N PRO A 208 26.22 -11.50 -0.45
CA PRO A 208 27.58 -11.01 -0.23
C PRO A 208 28.14 -11.26 1.16
N LEU A 209 27.31 -11.16 2.21
CA LEU A 209 27.76 -11.27 3.60
C LEU A 209 27.95 -12.73 4.02
N ARG A 210 27.05 -13.65 3.62
CA ARG A 210 27.13 -15.07 3.98
C ARG A 210 28.06 -15.86 3.06
N HIS A 211 28.17 -15.48 1.79
CA HIS A 211 28.98 -16.19 0.79
C HIS A 211 29.94 -15.28 -0.02
N PRO A 212 30.90 -14.59 0.63
CA PRO A 212 31.79 -13.67 -0.07
C PRO A 212 32.63 -14.32 -1.19
N GLN A 213 32.90 -15.63 -1.08
CA GLN A 213 33.69 -16.38 -2.06
C GLN A 213 33.01 -16.47 -3.43
N LEU A 214 31.66 -16.49 -3.48
CA LEU A 214 30.91 -16.54 -4.73
C LEU A 214 31.16 -15.29 -5.58
N PHE A 215 31.10 -14.11 -4.94
CA PHE A 215 31.36 -12.82 -5.61
C PHE A 215 32.82 -12.70 -6.07
N LYS A 216 33.76 -13.21 -5.26
CA LYS A 216 35.17 -13.25 -5.64
C LYS A 216 35.44 -14.15 -6.84
N ALA A 217 34.75 -15.28 -6.95
CA ALA A 217 34.91 -16.23 -8.05
C ALA A 217 34.27 -15.73 -9.35
N ILE A 218 33.09 -15.10 -9.26
CA ILE A 218 32.33 -14.58 -10.41
C ILE A 218 32.90 -13.24 -10.90
N GLY A 219 33.65 -12.51 -10.05
CA GLY A 219 34.23 -11.21 -10.40
C GLY A 219 33.23 -10.06 -10.41
N VAL A 220 32.04 -10.27 -9.85
CA VAL A 220 31.00 -9.24 -9.69
C VAL A 220 31.20 -8.53 -8.36
N LYS A 221 31.17 -7.20 -8.40
CA LYS A 221 31.27 -6.37 -7.19
C LYS A 221 29.90 -6.37 -6.48
N PRO A 222 29.85 -6.67 -5.18
CA PRO A 222 28.61 -6.51 -4.42
C PRO A 222 28.24 -5.01 -4.34
N PRO A 223 26.94 -4.69 -4.19
CA PRO A 223 26.51 -3.32 -3.98
C PRO A 223 27.08 -2.78 -2.67
N ARG A 224 27.50 -1.52 -2.67
CA ARG A 224 28.07 -0.87 -1.47
C ARG A 224 26.99 -0.19 -0.64
N GLY A 225 26.00 0.39 -1.31
CA GLY A 225 24.97 1.19 -0.68
C GLY A 225 23.58 0.82 -1.19
N ILE A 226 22.63 0.67 -0.26
CA ILE A 226 21.21 0.48 -0.56
C ILE A 226 20.41 1.61 0.07
N LEU A 227 19.62 2.33 -0.71
CA LEU A 227 18.71 3.36 -0.25
C LEU A 227 17.28 2.81 -0.18
N LEU A 228 16.74 2.69 1.02
CA LEU A 228 15.34 2.41 1.29
C LEU A 228 14.58 3.74 1.31
N TYR A 229 13.49 3.84 0.56
CA TYR A 229 12.66 5.04 0.58
C TYR A 229 11.17 4.71 0.59
N GLY A 230 10.37 5.60 1.17
CA GLY A 230 8.93 5.47 1.25
C GLY A 230 8.36 6.21 2.46
N PRO A 231 7.04 6.23 2.65
CA PRO A 231 6.40 6.96 3.75
C PRO A 231 6.95 6.58 5.14
N PRO A 232 6.87 7.47 6.14
CA PRO A 232 7.19 7.12 7.52
C PRO A 232 6.27 6.00 8.02
N GLY A 233 6.78 5.14 8.90
CA GLY A 233 6.00 4.04 9.50
C GLY A 233 5.82 2.79 8.64
N THR A 234 6.43 2.71 7.45
CA THR A 234 6.42 1.49 6.60
C THR A 234 7.44 0.42 7.02
N GLY A 235 8.22 0.66 8.07
CA GLY A 235 9.14 -0.36 8.63
C GLY A 235 10.55 -0.39 8.03
N LYS A 236 11.02 0.70 7.40
CA LYS A 236 12.38 0.78 6.81
C LYS A 236 13.49 0.39 7.80
N THR A 237 13.46 0.94 9.01
CA THR A 237 14.42 0.65 10.09
C THR A 237 14.30 -0.79 10.59
N LEU A 238 13.07 -1.31 10.64
CA LEU A 238 12.78 -2.69 11.07
C LEU A 238 13.33 -3.70 10.05
N ILE A 239 13.17 -3.44 8.75
CA ILE A 239 13.76 -4.24 7.66
C ILE A 239 15.27 -4.32 7.78
N ALA A 240 15.96 -3.19 7.95
CA ALA A 240 17.41 -3.18 8.04
C ALA A 240 17.94 -3.98 9.25
N ARG A 241 17.27 -3.85 10.40
CA ARG A 241 17.61 -4.60 11.60
C ARG A 241 17.41 -6.11 11.41
N ALA A 242 16.26 -6.52 10.86
CA ALA A 242 15.98 -7.93 10.58
C ALA A 242 16.99 -8.55 9.61
N VAL A 243 17.40 -7.82 8.58
CA VAL A 243 18.40 -8.29 7.61
C VAL A 243 19.75 -8.55 8.29
N ALA A 244 20.19 -7.66 9.18
CA ALA A 244 21.44 -7.82 9.91
C ALA A 244 21.42 -9.02 10.87
N ASN A 245 20.31 -9.17 11.60
CA ASN A 245 20.12 -10.25 12.56
C ASN A 245 20.04 -11.63 11.87
N GLU A 246 19.39 -11.70 10.71
CA GLU A 246 19.29 -12.94 9.94
C GLU A 246 20.62 -13.28 9.24
N SER A 247 21.34 -12.28 8.72
CA SER A 247 22.66 -12.49 8.13
C SER A 247 23.76 -12.75 9.16
N GLY A 248 23.48 -12.52 10.45
CA GLY A 248 24.45 -12.61 11.55
C GLY A 248 25.57 -11.58 11.44
N SER A 249 25.28 -10.42 10.85
CA SER A 249 26.22 -9.33 10.63
C SER A 249 26.10 -8.28 11.73
N PHE A 250 27.21 -7.63 12.07
CA PHE A 250 27.20 -6.54 13.05
C PHE A 250 26.34 -5.37 12.54
N PHE A 251 25.38 -4.92 13.34
CA PHE A 251 24.46 -3.83 12.97
C PHE A 251 24.86 -2.54 13.68
N PHE A 252 25.21 -1.49 12.91
CA PHE A 252 25.55 -0.18 13.45
C PHE A 252 24.52 0.87 13.00
N LEU A 253 23.73 1.38 13.93
CA LEU A 253 22.69 2.38 13.68
C LEU A 253 23.27 3.80 13.77
N ILE A 254 23.03 4.60 12.73
CA ILE A 254 23.31 6.03 12.69
C ILE A 254 21.98 6.75 12.53
N ASN A 255 21.57 7.51 13.54
CA ASN A 255 20.36 8.32 13.45
C ASN A 255 20.71 9.72 12.90
N GLY A 256 20.09 10.13 11.80
CA GLY A 256 20.42 11.38 11.10
C GLY A 256 20.48 12.62 12.01
N PRO A 257 19.41 12.93 12.76
CA PRO A 257 19.39 14.02 13.72
C PRO A 257 20.44 13.92 14.85
N GLU A 258 20.82 12.71 15.26
CA GLU A 258 21.80 12.50 16.34
C GLU A 258 23.22 12.88 15.92
N ILE A 259 23.53 12.72 14.63
CA ILE A 259 24.82 13.15 14.07
C ILE A 259 24.91 14.68 13.98
N MET A 260 23.79 15.39 13.90
CA MET A 260 23.75 16.84 13.75
C MET A 260 23.99 17.55 15.10
N SER A 261 25.26 17.66 15.52
CA SER A 261 25.65 18.38 16.72
C SER A 261 25.91 19.87 16.45
N LYS A 262 25.77 20.71 17.49
CA LYS A 262 26.06 22.15 17.41
C LYS A 262 27.58 22.44 17.35
N MET A 263 28.43 21.47 17.67
CA MET A 263 29.88 21.64 17.72
C MET A 263 30.50 21.28 16.37
N ALA A 264 31.16 22.25 15.74
CA ALA A 264 31.77 22.06 14.42
C ALA A 264 32.84 20.94 14.44
N GLY A 265 32.71 19.98 13.53
CA GLY A 265 33.67 18.87 13.34
C GLY A 265 33.40 17.62 14.18
N GLU A 266 32.56 17.69 15.21
CA GLU A 266 32.17 16.53 16.01
C GLU A 266 31.34 15.53 15.18
N SER A 267 30.36 16.04 14.41
CA SER A 267 29.54 15.25 13.47
C SER A 267 30.38 14.44 12.48
N GLU A 268 31.44 15.05 11.93
CA GLU A 268 32.34 14.39 10.98
C GLU A 268 33.19 13.31 11.67
N SER A 269 33.64 13.57 12.90
CA SER A 269 34.39 12.61 13.71
C SER A 269 33.52 11.40 14.06
N ASN A 270 32.27 11.62 14.46
CA ASN A 270 31.33 10.57 14.81
C ASN A 270 31.01 9.68 13.60
N LEU A 271 30.78 10.26 12.41
CA LEU A 271 30.63 9.49 11.17
C LEU A 271 31.87 8.66 10.84
N ARG A 272 33.07 9.20 11.02
CA ARG A 272 34.32 8.47 10.76
C ARG A 272 34.49 7.29 11.72
N LYS A 273 34.21 7.50 13.01
CA LYS A 273 34.28 6.46 14.04
C LYS A 273 33.28 5.33 13.76
N ALA A 274 32.06 5.67 13.37
CA ALA A 274 31.03 4.69 13.01
C ALA A 274 31.47 3.76 11.88
N PHE A 275 32.05 4.31 10.80
CA PHE A 275 32.58 3.51 9.70
C PHE A 275 33.78 2.65 10.12
N GLU A 276 34.70 3.20 10.92
CA GLU A 276 35.86 2.45 11.41
C GLU A 276 35.46 1.29 12.33
N GLU A 277 34.47 1.50 13.20
CA GLU A 277 33.95 0.47 14.10
C GLU A 277 33.23 -0.66 13.34
N ALA A 278 32.44 -0.30 12.32
CA ALA A 278 31.82 -1.29 11.45
C ALA A 278 32.85 -2.12 10.66
N GLU A 279 33.95 -1.51 10.18
CA GLU A 279 35.02 -2.24 9.50
C GLU A 279 35.76 -3.22 10.44
N LYS A 280 35.91 -2.87 11.73
CA LYS A 280 36.53 -3.76 12.73
C LYS A 280 35.67 -4.99 13.05
N ASN A 281 34.35 -4.86 12.95
CA ASN A 281 33.37 -5.89 13.27
C ASN A 281 32.79 -6.60 12.03
N ALA A 282 33.45 -6.49 10.88
CA ALA A 282 32.98 -7.09 9.63
C ALA A 282 32.80 -8.63 9.72
N PRO A 283 31.76 -9.22 9.10
CA PRO A 283 30.75 -8.61 8.23
C PRO A 283 29.77 -7.69 8.98
N ALA A 284 29.51 -6.50 8.43
CA ALA A 284 28.72 -5.46 9.10
C ALA A 284 27.76 -4.71 8.17
N ILE A 285 26.66 -4.22 8.73
CA ILE A 285 25.68 -3.34 8.10
C ILE A 285 25.65 -2.02 8.87
N ILE A 286 26.04 -0.93 8.19
CA ILE A 286 25.82 0.43 8.70
C ILE A 286 24.45 0.87 8.22
N PHE A 287 23.54 1.19 9.13
CA PHE A 287 22.22 1.71 8.78
C PHE A 287 22.08 3.18 9.15
N ILE A 288 21.88 4.04 8.15
CA ILE A 288 21.66 5.48 8.32
C ILE A 288 20.16 5.76 8.23
N ASP A 289 19.52 6.06 9.35
CA ASP A 289 18.13 6.50 9.36
C ASP A 289 18.02 8.00 9.11
N GLU A 290 16.93 8.44 8.49
CA GLU A 290 16.69 9.85 8.11
C GLU A 290 17.89 10.48 7.36
N LEU A 291 18.34 9.82 6.29
CA LEU A 291 19.49 10.28 5.48
C LEU A 291 19.33 11.72 4.99
N ASP A 292 18.10 12.16 4.73
CA ASP A 292 17.78 13.52 4.31
C ASP A 292 18.09 14.60 5.35
N ALA A 293 18.22 14.23 6.64
CA ALA A 293 18.65 15.15 7.69
C ALA A 293 20.16 15.46 7.61
N ILE A 294 20.99 14.49 7.25
CA ILE A 294 22.46 14.65 7.20
C ILE A 294 22.99 14.94 5.80
N ALA A 295 22.23 14.60 4.76
CA ALA A 295 22.63 14.78 3.36
C ALA A 295 21.55 15.43 2.49
N PRO A 296 21.03 16.62 2.86
CA PRO A 296 20.12 17.38 2.02
C PRO A 296 20.81 17.90 0.75
N LYS A 297 20.02 18.30 -0.25
CA LYS A 297 20.50 19.00 -1.45
C LYS A 297 21.28 20.26 -1.10
N ARG A 298 22.54 20.33 -1.55
CA ARG A 298 23.47 21.47 -1.35
C ARG A 298 22.91 22.84 -1.72
N GLU A 299 22.06 22.90 -2.75
CA GLU A 299 21.43 24.12 -3.23
C GLU A 299 20.42 24.70 -2.24
N LYS A 300 19.72 23.85 -1.49
CA LYS A 300 18.75 24.24 -0.45
C LYS A 300 19.41 24.47 0.92
N THR A 301 20.63 23.99 1.10
CA THR A 301 21.40 24.11 2.34
C THR A 301 22.03 25.48 2.50
N HIS A 302 21.63 26.20 3.56
CA HIS A 302 22.21 27.49 3.96
C HIS A 302 23.45 27.35 4.87
N GLY A 303 23.69 26.17 5.48
CA GLY A 303 24.77 25.95 6.44
C GLY A 303 26.04 25.31 5.85
N GLU A 304 27.22 25.83 6.20
CA GLU A 304 28.52 25.25 5.81
C GLU A 304 28.79 23.90 6.49
N VAL A 305 28.25 23.69 7.70
CA VAL A 305 28.41 22.44 8.47
C VAL A 305 27.74 21.27 7.74
N GLU A 306 26.50 21.44 7.30
CA GLU A 306 25.76 20.43 6.52
C GLU A 306 26.51 20.03 5.24
N ARG A 307 27.03 21.00 4.48
CA ARG A 307 27.81 20.73 3.25
C ARG A 307 29.06 19.90 3.52
N ARG A 308 29.71 20.11 4.67
CA ARG A 308 30.89 19.34 5.09
C ARG A 308 30.51 17.92 5.51
N ILE A 309 29.42 17.74 6.25
CA ILE A 309 28.89 16.42 6.62
C ILE A 309 28.56 15.60 5.36
N VAL A 310 27.88 16.19 4.38
CA VAL A 310 27.60 15.53 3.09
C VAL A 310 28.91 15.11 2.43
N SER A 311 29.89 16.02 2.35
CA SER A 311 31.18 15.74 1.70
C SER A 311 31.98 14.66 2.42
N GLN A 312 31.91 14.62 3.75
CA GLN A 312 32.54 13.59 4.57
C GLN A 312 31.88 12.22 4.36
N LEU A 313 30.55 12.15 4.33
CA LEU A 313 29.82 10.91 4.02
C LEU A 313 30.15 10.38 2.62
N LEU A 314 30.20 11.26 1.61
CA LEU A 314 30.63 10.89 0.25
C LEU A 314 32.03 10.27 0.25
N THR A 315 32.96 10.88 0.98
CA THR A 315 34.34 10.41 1.09
C THR A 315 34.42 9.05 1.78
N LEU A 316 33.62 8.82 2.82
CA LEU A 316 33.55 7.52 3.51
C LEU A 316 32.98 6.43 2.60
N MET A 317 31.89 6.71 1.87
CA MET A 317 31.29 5.77 0.92
C MET A 317 32.24 5.38 -0.22
N ASP A 318 32.97 6.34 -0.77
CA ASP A 318 33.96 6.09 -1.82
C ASP A 318 35.17 5.31 -1.26
N GLY A 319 35.55 5.62 -0.01
CA GLY A 319 36.67 5.03 0.73
C GLY A 319 36.48 3.58 1.18
N LEU A 320 35.24 3.05 1.15
CA LEU A 320 34.97 1.65 1.50
C LEU A 320 35.76 0.69 0.60
N LYS A 321 36.69 -0.05 1.20
CA LYS A 321 37.51 -1.03 0.47
C LYS A 321 36.64 -2.23 0.10
N GLN A 322 36.84 -2.81 -1.08
CA GLN A 322 36.09 -4.02 -1.51
C GLN A 322 36.28 -5.24 -0.57
N ARG A 323 37.30 -5.21 0.30
CA ARG A 323 37.60 -6.30 1.25
C ARG A 323 36.97 -6.09 2.63
N SER A 324 36.38 -4.94 2.94
CA SER A 324 35.90 -4.68 4.30
C SER A 324 34.58 -5.37 4.63
N HIS A 325 33.90 -6.03 3.68
CA HIS A 325 32.63 -6.75 3.92
C HIS A 325 31.59 -5.92 4.69
N VAL A 326 31.55 -4.61 4.42
CA VAL A 326 30.60 -3.66 4.99
C VAL A 326 29.62 -3.23 3.90
N ILE A 327 28.32 -3.23 4.23
CA ILE A 327 27.26 -2.69 3.39
C ILE A 327 26.63 -1.50 4.12
N VAL A 328 26.38 -0.41 3.40
CA VAL A 328 25.71 0.77 3.95
C VAL A 328 24.26 0.78 3.49
N MET A 329 23.33 0.62 4.40
CA MET A 329 21.90 0.81 4.16
C MET A 329 21.50 2.20 4.66
N ALA A 330 20.61 2.88 3.95
CA ALA A 330 20.08 4.16 4.41
C ALA A 330 18.58 4.24 4.18
N ALA A 331 17.86 4.97 5.03
CA ALA A 331 16.45 5.22 4.89
C ALA A 331 16.15 6.71 4.70
N THR A 332 15.20 7.04 3.83
CA THR A 332 14.67 8.40 3.71
C THR A 332 13.17 8.36 3.40
N ASN A 333 12.44 9.38 3.85
CA ASN A 333 11.04 9.55 3.47
C ASN A 333 10.91 10.31 2.14
N ARG A 334 11.94 11.06 1.75
CA ARG A 334 11.92 11.97 0.60
C ARG A 334 13.17 11.74 -0.26
N PRO A 335 13.15 10.79 -1.23
CA PRO A 335 14.34 10.51 -2.06
C PRO A 335 14.80 11.72 -2.89
N ASN A 336 13.91 12.70 -3.10
CA ASN A 336 14.18 13.93 -3.83
C ASN A 336 14.87 15.02 -2.96
N SER A 337 14.89 14.90 -1.63
CA SER A 337 15.60 15.85 -0.75
C SER A 337 17.07 15.49 -0.57
N VAL A 338 17.44 14.23 -0.77
CA VAL A 338 18.81 13.71 -0.65
C VAL A 338 19.71 14.26 -1.77
N ASP A 339 20.98 14.54 -1.45
CA ASP A 339 21.99 14.97 -2.40
C ASP A 339 22.14 13.96 -3.57
N PRO A 340 21.96 14.39 -4.84
CA PRO A 340 22.04 13.49 -6.01
C PRO A 340 23.39 12.79 -6.18
N ALA A 341 24.47 13.31 -5.59
CA ALA A 341 25.77 12.67 -5.64
C ALA A 341 25.80 11.35 -4.84
N LEU A 342 24.97 11.21 -3.80
CA LEU A 342 24.86 9.98 -3.02
C LEU A 342 24.22 8.83 -3.80
N ARG A 343 23.36 9.14 -4.78
CA ARG A 343 22.62 8.19 -5.62
C ARG A 343 23.40 7.71 -6.86
N ARG A 344 24.68 8.07 -6.96
CA ARG A 344 25.55 7.68 -8.08
C ARG A 344 26.12 6.28 -7.89
N PHE A 345 26.46 5.65 -9.01
CA PHE A 345 27.09 4.32 -9.03
C PHE A 345 28.32 4.24 -8.11
N GLY A 346 28.39 3.21 -7.27
CA GLY A 346 29.46 3.04 -6.27
C GLY A 346 29.16 3.62 -4.88
N ARG A 347 28.01 4.27 -4.69
CA ARG A 347 27.49 4.77 -3.40
C ARG A 347 26.15 4.09 -3.11
N PHE A 348 25.04 4.83 -3.05
CA PHE A 348 23.69 4.25 -3.07
C PHE A 348 23.27 3.99 -4.52
N ASP A 349 23.79 2.91 -5.09
CA ASP A 349 23.53 2.51 -6.47
C ASP A 349 22.28 1.63 -6.61
N ARG A 350 21.70 1.23 -5.48
CA ARG A 350 20.44 0.48 -5.40
C ARG A 350 19.42 1.26 -4.58
N GLU A 351 18.23 1.41 -5.13
CA GLU A 351 17.10 2.08 -4.48
C GLU A 351 15.92 1.12 -4.41
N ILE A 352 15.30 1.01 -3.24
CA ILE A 352 14.18 0.11 -2.98
C ILE A 352 13.03 0.93 -2.37
N GLU A 353 11.89 0.91 -3.05
CA GLU A 353 10.65 1.53 -2.58
C GLU A 353 9.97 0.62 -1.56
N ILE A 354 9.92 1.06 -0.29
CA ILE A 354 9.12 0.49 0.79
C ILE A 354 7.81 1.29 0.89
N GLY A 355 6.88 0.94 0.01
CA GLY A 355 5.57 1.58 -0.11
C GLY A 355 4.58 1.18 0.99
N ILE A 356 3.36 1.70 0.87
CA ILE A 356 2.22 1.32 1.72
C ILE A 356 1.84 -0.14 1.39
N PRO A 357 1.58 -0.99 2.41
CA PRO A 357 1.17 -2.38 2.19
C PRO A 357 -0.18 -2.50 1.47
N ASP A 358 -0.32 -3.52 0.62
CA ASP A 358 -1.59 -3.94 0.02
C ASP A 358 -2.47 -4.69 1.04
N SER A 359 -3.70 -5.07 0.67
CA SER A 359 -4.63 -5.78 1.59
C SER A 359 -3.98 -7.04 2.19
N ILE A 360 -3.34 -7.87 1.35
CA ILE A 360 -2.63 -9.08 1.80
C ILE A 360 -1.48 -8.71 2.76
N GLY A 361 -0.70 -7.69 2.44
CA GLY A 361 0.37 -7.23 3.30
C GLY A 361 -0.11 -6.66 4.63
N ARG A 362 -1.26 -5.96 4.64
CA ARG A 362 -1.89 -5.48 5.88
C ARG A 362 -2.38 -6.64 6.73
N LEU A 363 -2.97 -7.67 6.14
CA LEU A 363 -3.35 -8.90 6.84
C LEU A 363 -2.13 -9.57 7.49
N GLU A 364 -1.01 -9.66 6.79
CA GLU A 364 0.25 -10.18 7.36
C GLU A 364 0.73 -9.35 8.56
N ILE A 365 0.70 -8.02 8.44
CA ILE A 365 1.08 -7.11 9.53
C ILE A 365 0.13 -7.26 10.73
N LEU A 366 -1.18 -7.34 10.51
CA LEU A 366 -2.17 -7.58 11.55
C LEU A 366 -1.92 -8.90 12.27
N ARG A 367 -1.63 -9.99 11.53
CA ARG A 367 -1.26 -11.28 12.12
C ARG A 367 -0.02 -11.19 13.00
N ILE A 368 0.99 -10.42 12.59
CA ILE A 368 2.21 -10.21 13.38
C ILE A 368 1.90 -9.46 14.69
N HIS A 369 1.12 -8.38 14.64
CA HIS A 369 0.81 -7.58 15.82
C HIS A 369 -0.24 -8.22 16.75
N THR A 370 -1.10 -9.08 16.22
CA THR A 370 -2.07 -9.84 17.01
C THR A 370 -1.55 -11.19 17.49
N LYS A 371 -0.32 -11.60 17.10
CA LYS A 371 0.26 -12.91 17.42
C LYS A 371 0.29 -13.24 18.92
N ASN A 372 0.43 -12.21 19.76
CA ASN A 372 0.49 -12.32 21.22
C ASN A 372 -0.83 -11.88 21.90
N VAL A 373 -1.82 -11.44 21.13
CA VAL A 373 -3.10 -10.97 21.63
C VAL A 373 -4.11 -12.11 21.50
N LYS A 374 -4.87 -12.36 22.57
CA LYS A 374 -5.98 -13.31 22.51
C LYS A 374 -7.12 -12.66 21.74
N LEU A 375 -7.40 -13.16 20.54
CA LEU A 375 -8.54 -12.72 19.73
C LEU A 375 -9.77 -13.57 20.08
N ALA A 376 -10.95 -12.96 20.01
CA ALA A 376 -12.21 -13.67 20.07
C ALA A 376 -12.57 -14.27 18.69
N ASP A 377 -13.45 -15.26 18.67
CA ASP A 377 -13.80 -16.04 17.46
C ASP A 377 -14.50 -15.20 16.38
N ASP A 378 -15.08 -14.05 16.75
CA ASP A 378 -15.75 -13.12 15.85
C ASP A 378 -14.78 -12.19 15.08
N VAL A 379 -13.49 -12.18 15.43
CA VAL A 379 -12.52 -11.28 14.82
C VAL A 379 -12.11 -11.75 13.44
N ASP A 380 -12.47 -10.95 12.42
CA ASP A 380 -12.01 -11.14 11.04
C ASP A 380 -10.90 -10.13 10.69
N LEU A 381 -9.66 -10.58 10.76
CA LEU A 381 -8.48 -9.78 10.39
C LEU A 381 -8.44 -9.44 8.89
N GLU A 382 -9.04 -10.26 8.03
CA GLU A 382 -9.09 -10.01 6.59
C GLU A 382 -10.05 -8.86 6.27
N GLN A 383 -11.20 -8.82 6.96
CA GLN A 383 -12.11 -7.67 6.90
C GLN A 383 -11.40 -6.38 7.33
N ILE A 384 -10.70 -6.39 8.48
CA ILE A 384 -9.96 -5.22 8.97
C ILE A 384 -8.87 -4.80 7.98
N ALA A 385 -8.14 -5.75 7.40
CA ALA A 385 -7.12 -5.47 6.40
C ALA A 385 -7.70 -4.79 5.15
N ASN A 386 -8.89 -5.19 4.70
CA ASN A 386 -9.58 -4.56 3.60
C ASN A 386 -9.98 -3.12 3.95
N GLU A 387 -10.64 -2.90 5.08
CA GLU A 387 -11.11 -1.57 5.50
C GLU A 387 -9.96 -0.59 5.86
N ALA A 388 -8.80 -1.09 6.30
CA ALA A 388 -7.63 -0.30 6.68
C ALA A 388 -6.83 0.26 5.47
N HIS A 389 -7.51 0.87 4.49
CA HIS A 389 -6.87 1.49 3.34
C HIS A 389 -5.85 2.56 3.77
N GLY A 390 -4.71 2.62 3.07
CA GLY A 390 -3.67 3.62 3.33
C GLY A 390 -2.89 3.47 4.64
N HIS A 391 -3.27 2.53 5.52
CA HIS A 391 -2.58 2.29 6.78
C HIS A 391 -1.19 1.70 6.53
N VAL A 392 -0.18 2.25 7.18
CA VAL A 392 1.18 1.68 7.19
C VAL A 392 1.37 0.72 8.35
N GLY A 393 2.51 0.02 8.41
CA GLY A 393 2.80 -0.93 9.48
C GLY A 393 2.69 -0.33 10.89
N ALA A 394 3.19 0.90 11.08
CA ALA A 394 3.05 1.62 12.35
C ALA A 394 1.59 1.96 12.70
N ASP A 395 0.74 2.27 11.70
CA ASP A 395 -0.67 2.54 11.93
C ASP A 395 -1.40 1.28 12.36
N LEU A 396 -1.13 0.14 11.71
CA LEU A 396 -1.72 -1.15 12.07
C LEU A 396 -1.24 -1.65 13.44
N ALA A 397 0.02 -1.41 13.79
CA ALA A 397 0.53 -1.66 15.14
C ALA A 397 -0.22 -0.83 16.19
N SER A 398 -0.45 0.46 15.89
CA SER A 398 -1.24 1.34 16.75
C SER A 398 -2.70 0.92 16.82
N LEU A 399 -3.30 0.46 15.70
CA LEU A 399 -4.67 -0.03 15.63
C LEU A 399 -4.86 -1.24 16.55
N CYS A 400 -3.96 -2.24 16.46
CA CYS A 400 -3.99 -3.41 17.33
C CYS A 400 -3.82 -3.04 18.81
N SER A 401 -2.92 -2.08 19.10
CA SER A 401 -2.69 -1.59 20.46
C SER A 401 -3.93 -0.88 21.02
N GLU A 402 -4.58 -0.01 20.24
CA GLU A 402 -5.80 0.69 20.67
C GLU A 402 -6.97 -0.28 20.85
N ALA A 403 -7.12 -1.31 20.00
CA ALA A 403 -8.13 -2.34 20.16
C ALA A 403 -7.92 -3.16 21.46
N ALA A 404 -6.68 -3.55 21.76
CA ALA A 404 -6.34 -4.23 23.01
C ALA A 404 -6.59 -3.33 24.24
N LEU A 405 -6.20 -2.06 24.17
CA LEU A 405 -6.45 -1.08 25.23
C LEU A 405 -7.95 -0.81 25.43
N GLN A 406 -8.74 -0.83 24.35
CA GLN A 406 -10.18 -0.69 24.46
C GLN A 406 -10.80 -1.84 25.24
N GLN A 407 -10.34 -3.07 24.98
CA GLN A 407 -10.82 -4.22 25.74
C GLN A 407 -10.40 -4.17 27.22
N ILE A 408 -9.20 -3.65 27.50
CA ILE A 408 -8.75 -3.40 28.89
C ILE A 408 -9.65 -2.36 29.56
N ARG A 409 -10.00 -1.26 28.88
CA ARG A 409 -10.90 -0.23 29.41
C ARG A 409 -12.30 -0.77 29.71
N ASN A 410 -12.85 -1.59 28.83
CA ASN A 410 -14.18 -2.19 29.00
C ASN A 410 -14.24 -3.11 30.23
N LYS A 411 -13.12 -3.72 30.61
CA LYS A 411 -13.00 -4.63 31.75
C LYS A 411 -12.25 -4.02 32.94
N MET A 412 -11.98 -2.71 32.93
CA MET A 412 -11.19 -2.04 33.97
C MET A 412 -11.89 -2.10 35.34
N ASP A 413 -13.22 -2.10 35.36
CA ASP A 413 -14.03 -2.24 36.59
C ASP A 413 -13.89 -3.62 37.27
N LEU A 414 -13.34 -4.62 36.56
CA LEU A 414 -13.09 -5.98 37.07
C LEU A 414 -11.63 -6.19 37.51
N ILE A 415 -10.74 -5.23 37.24
CA ILE A 415 -9.31 -5.32 37.54
C ILE A 415 -9.06 -4.47 38.79
N ASP A 416 -8.58 -5.09 39.86
CA ASP A 416 -8.10 -4.33 41.03
C ASP A 416 -6.77 -3.66 40.67
N LEU A 417 -6.77 -2.33 40.60
CA LEU A 417 -5.61 -1.52 40.23
C LEU A 417 -4.66 -1.26 41.41
N GLU A 418 -5.01 -1.69 42.62
CA GLU A 418 -4.21 -1.49 43.83
C GLU A 418 -3.10 -2.54 44.00
N ASP A 419 -3.17 -3.67 43.29
CA ASP A 419 -2.15 -4.72 43.32
C ASP A 419 -1.04 -4.46 42.27
N ASP A 420 0.23 -4.60 42.71
CA ASP A 420 1.42 -4.48 41.85
C ASP A 420 1.54 -5.63 40.81
N THR A 421 0.70 -6.66 40.90
CA THR A 421 0.73 -7.85 40.02
C THR A 421 -0.68 -8.28 39.63
N ILE A 422 -0.88 -8.57 38.34
CA ILE A 422 -2.19 -9.03 37.82
C ILE A 422 -2.21 -10.56 37.74
N ASP A 423 -3.30 -11.16 38.22
CA ASP A 423 -3.51 -12.60 38.13
C ASP A 423 -3.55 -13.08 36.67
N ALA A 424 -2.80 -14.13 36.37
CA ALA A 424 -2.75 -14.76 35.06
C ALA A 424 -4.12 -15.30 34.59
N GLU A 425 -5.04 -15.67 35.49
CA GLU A 425 -6.41 -16.08 35.15
C GLU A 425 -7.24 -14.92 34.62
N VAL A 426 -7.16 -13.74 35.26
CA VAL A 426 -7.84 -12.52 34.82
C VAL A 426 -7.33 -12.13 33.43
N LEU A 427 -6.02 -12.18 33.22
CA LEU A 427 -5.40 -11.93 31.91
C LEU A 427 -5.89 -12.90 30.83
N ASN A 428 -6.09 -14.18 31.17
CA ASN A 428 -6.59 -15.17 30.21
C ASN A 428 -8.07 -14.95 29.84
N SER A 429 -8.85 -14.25 30.67
CA SER A 429 -10.24 -13.90 30.36
C SER A 429 -10.38 -12.70 29.40
N LEU A 430 -9.29 -11.96 29.16
CA LEU A 430 -9.26 -10.84 28.23
C LEU A 430 -9.08 -11.36 26.80
N ALA A 431 -10.12 -11.25 25.98
CA ALA A 431 -10.08 -11.55 24.54
C ALA A 431 -10.57 -10.33 23.76
N VAL A 432 -9.79 -9.85 22.79
CA VAL A 432 -10.13 -8.68 21.96
C VAL A 432 -11.18 -9.08 20.94
N THR A 433 -12.25 -8.30 20.84
CA THR A 433 -13.43 -8.57 19.99
C THR A 433 -13.40 -7.76 18.70
N MET A 434 -14.28 -8.08 17.74
CA MET A 434 -14.37 -7.32 16.49
C MET A 434 -14.85 -5.87 16.73
N ASP A 435 -15.67 -5.64 17.75
CA ASP A 435 -16.14 -4.30 18.10
C ASP A 435 -15.02 -3.41 18.64
N ASP A 436 -14.04 -3.97 19.36
CA ASP A 436 -12.83 -3.25 19.79
C ASP A 436 -12.02 -2.77 18.58
N PHE A 437 -11.89 -3.61 17.54
CA PHE A 437 -11.21 -3.25 16.30
C PHE A 437 -11.98 -2.19 15.50
N ARG A 438 -13.32 -2.29 15.42
CA ARG A 438 -14.15 -1.26 14.77
C ARG A 438 -14.04 0.09 15.47
N TRP A 439 -14.02 0.08 16.81
CA TRP A 439 -13.81 1.29 17.59
C TRP A 439 -12.42 1.90 17.31
N ALA A 440 -11.39 1.06 17.31
CA ALA A 440 -10.02 1.49 17.02
C ALA A 440 -9.90 2.06 15.59
N LEU A 441 -10.55 1.45 14.61
CA LEU A 441 -10.54 1.89 13.21
C LEU A 441 -11.22 3.26 13.04
N GLY A 442 -12.32 3.50 13.78
CA GLY A 442 -12.99 4.80 13.81
C GLY A 442 -12.14 5.94 14.38
N LYS A 443 -11.08 5.60 15.13
CA LYS A 443 -10.18 6.57 15.78
C LYS A 443 -8.81 6.67 15.07
N SER A 444 -8.40 5.64 14.32
CA SER A 444 -7.12 5.60 13.63
C SER A 444 -7.16 6.39 12.33
N ASN A 445 -6.34 7.44 12.24
CA ASN A 445 -6.08 8.15 10.98
C ASN A 445 -4.77 7.66 10.36
N PRO A 446 -4.76 7.20 9.09
CA PRO A 446 -3.55 6.71 8.42
C PRO A 446 -2.45 7.77 8.39
N SER A 447 -1.25 7.43 8.88
CA SER A 447 -0.12 8.37 8.97
C SER A 447 0.43 8.76 7.60
N ALA A 448 0.35 7.87 6.61
CA ALA A 448 0.76 8.16 5.23
C ALA A 448 -0.07 9.27 4.56
N LEU A 449 -1.25 9.57 5.09
CA LEU A 449 -2.24 10.47 4.50
C LEU A 449 -2.34 11.83 5.19
N ARG A 450 -1.52 12.11 6.23
CA ARG A 450 -1.69 13.28 7.12
C ARG A 450 -1.20 14.63 6.55
N GLU A 451 -0.31 14.67 5.56
CA GLU A 451 0.28 15.94 5.07
C GLU A 451 -0.52 16.63 3.94
N THR A 452 -1.49 15.95 3.31
CA THR A 452 -2.51 16.49 2.38
C THR A 452 -3.69 15.55 2.51
N THR A 453 -4.87 16.03 2.88
CA THR A 453 -6.03 15.19 3.26
C THR A 453 -6.39 14.20 2.15
N VAL A 454 -5.84 13.00 2.24
CA VAL A 454 -6.25 11.87 1.40
C VAL A 454 -7.43 11.25 2.13
N GLU A 455 -8.61 11.46 1.57
CA GLU A 455 -9.86 10.97 2.15
C GLU A 455 -10.18 9.62 1.49
N VAL A 456 -10.71 8.67 2.27
CA VAL A 456 -11.50 7.58 1.69
C VAL A 456 -12.93 8.13 1.55
N PRO A 457 -13.43 8.35 0.33
CA PRO A 457 -14.73 8.98 0.14
C PRO A 457 -15.85 8.04 0.61
N ASN A 458 -16.77 8.55 1.41
CA ASN A 458 -17.95 7.81 1.90
C ASN A 458 -19.18 7.96 1.00
N VAL A 459 -19.03 8.63 -0.16
CA VAL A 459 -20.12 8.89 -1.10
C VAL A 459 -20.26 7.69 -2.02
N THR A 460 -21.48 7.18 -2.19
CA THR A 460 -21.79 6.06 -3.08
C THR A 460 -22.57 6.54 -4.31
N TRP A 461 -22.74 5.68 -5.33
CA TRP A 461 -23.63 5.99 -6.46
C TRP A 461 -25.08 6.28 -6.07
N SER A 462 -25.52 5.76 -4.91
CA SER A 462 -26.86 6.00 -4.37
C SER A 462 -27.06 7.42 -3.83
N ASP A 463 -25.97 8.12 -3.51
CA ASP A 463 -25.99 9.52 -3.06
C ASP A 463 -26.08 10.50 -4.24
N ILE A 464 -25.96 10.02 -5.48
CA ILE A 464 -25.98 10.82 -6.70
C ILE A 464 -27.23 10.49 -7.50
N GLY A 465 -28.19 11.41 -7.52
CA GLY A 465 -29.41 11.26 -8.30
C GLY A 465 -29.20 11.52 -9.79
N GLY A 466 -29.55 10.56 -10.65
CA GLY A 466 -29.49 10.69 -12.11
C GLY A 466 -28.09 10.46 -12.70
N LEU A 467 -27.84 11.07 -13.87
CA LEU A 467 -26.56 10.99 -14.60
C LEU A 467 -26.10 9.55 -14.95
N GLU A 468 -27.03 8.62 -15.17
CA GLU A 468 -26.71 7.19 -15.36
C GLU A 468 -25.75 6.89 -16.51
N ASN A 469 -25.81 7.68 -17.59
CA ASN A 469 -24.86 7.55 -18.70
C ASN A 469 -23.44 7.94 -18.29
N VAL A 470 -23.29 9.03 -17.52
CA VAL A 470 -21.99 9.51 -17.03
C VAL A 470 -21.41 8.56 -15.98
N LYS A 471 -22.25 7.99 -15.11
CA LYS A 471 -21.81 6.97 -14.14
C LYS A 471 -21.21 5.76 -14.84
N ARG A 472 -21.88 5.27 -15.88
CA ARG A 472 -21.41 4.14 -16.69
C ARG A 472 -20.09 4.48 -17.39
N GLU A 473 -20.02 5.62 -18.06
CA GLU A 473 -18.80 6.07 -18.73
C GLU A 473 -17.61 6.15 -17.76
N LEU A 474 -17.82 6.63 -16.52
CA LEU A 474 -16.78 6.65 -15.49
C LEU A 474 -16.34 5.26 -15.04
N GLN A 475 -17.27 4.32 -14.87
CA GLN A 475 -16.92 2.92 -14.57
C GLN A 475 -16.06 2.34 -15.69
N GLU A 476 -16.42 2.57 -16.96
CA GLU A 476 -15.64 2.07 -18.11
C GLU A 476 -14.22 2.67 -18.15
N LEU A 477 -14.06 3.95 -17.79
CA LEU A 477 -12.78 4.64 -17.85
C LEU A 477 -11.86 4.36 -16.65
N VAL A 478 -12.41 4.10 -15.47
CA VAL A 478 -11.62 3.94 -14.23
C VAL A 478 -11.54 2.48 -13.79
N GLN A 479 -12.67 1.77 -13.78
CA GLN A 479 -12.77 0.41 -13.23
C GLN A 479 -12.18 -0.63 -14.20
N TYR A 480 -12.52 -0.56 -15.49
CA TYR A 480 -12.05 -1.58 -16.46
C TYR A 480 -10.53 -1.64 -16.61
N PRO A 481 -9.76 -0.53 -16.65
CA PRO A 481 -8.30 -0.61 -16.70
C PRO A 481 -7.68 -1.28 -15.47
N VAL A 482 -8.34 -1.19 -14.32
CA VAL A 482 -7.86 -1.75 -13.05
C VAL A 482 -8.24 -3.22 -12.91
N GLU A 483 -9.48 -3.58 -13.23
CA GLU A 483 -9.99 -4.96 -13.09
C GLU A 483 -9.61 -5.88 -14.27
N HIS A 484 -9.41 -5.31 -15.45
CA HIS A 484 -9.16 -6.06 -16.69
C HIS A 484 -7.93 -5.56 -17.49
N PRO A 485 -6.74 -5.45 -16.88
CA PRO A 485 -5.54 -4.96 -17.56
C PRO A 485 -5.10 -5.87 -18.72
N ASP A 486 -5.41 -7.17 -18.64
CA ASP A 486 -5.15 -8.17 -19.67
C ASP A 486 -5.88 -7.86 -20.99
N LYS A 487 -7.11 -7.33 -20.91
CA LYS A 487 -7.90 -6.92 -22.09
C LYS A 487 -7.24 -5.74 -22.80
N PHE A 488 -6.80 -4.72 -22.06
CA PHE A 488 -6.12 -3.55 -22.62
C PHE A 488 -4.79 -3.95 -23.28
N LEU A 489 -4.03 -4.83 -22.64
CA LEU A 489 -2.78 -5.38 -23.21
C LEU A 489 -3.05 -6.19 -24.48
N LYS A 490 -4.09 -7.03 -24.49
CA LYS A 490 -4.50 -7.85 -25.64
C LYS A 490 -4.81 -6.99 -26.88
N PHE A 491 -5.44 -5.84 -26.69
CA PHE A 491 -5.78 -4.92 -27.78
C PHE A 491 -4.74 -3.82 -28.00
N GLY A 492 -3.62 -3.83 -27.25
CA GLY A 492 -2.58 -2.81 -27.35
C GLY A 492 -3.05 -1.39 -27.05
N MET A 493 -4.18 -1.24 -26.36
CA MET A 493 -4.73 0.06 -26.01
C MET A 493 -4.20 0.53 -24.67
N THR A 494 -3.69 1.76 -24.63
CA THR A 494 -3.35 2.43 -23.37
C THR A 494 -4.62 3.07 -22.78
N PRO A 495 -4.94 2.82 -21.49
CA PRO A 495 -6.07 3.48 -20.86
C PRO A 495 -5.84 4.99 -20.78
N SER A 496 -6.94 5.75 -20.83
CA SER A 496 -6.91 7.21 -20.63
C SER A 496 -6.41 7.54 -19.23
N LYS A 497 -5.51 8.51 -19.12
CA LYS A 497 -4.89 8.89 -17.85
C LYS A 497 -5.75 9.85 -17.02
N GLY A 498 -6.69 10.54 -17.65
CA GLY A 498 -7.57 11.42 -16.91
C GLY A 498 -8.78 11.94 -17.66
N VAL A 499 -9.72 12.45 -16.87
CA VAL A 499 -11.02 12.97 -17.30
C VAL A 499 -11.14 14.42 -16.86
N LEU A 500 -11.74 15.26 -17.71
CA LEU A 500 -12.16 16.61 -17.36
C LEU A 500 -13.69 16.68 -17.30
N PHE A 501 -14.22 16.90 -16.10
CA PHE A 501 -15.60 17.29 -15.85
C PHE A 501 -15.82 18.76 -16.15
N TYR A 502 -16.80 19.07 -16.99
CA TYR A 502 -17.23 20.44 -17.22
C TYR A 502 -18.75 20.56 -17.22
N GLY A 503 -19.24 21.71 -16.80
CA GLY A 503 -20.67 22.00 -16.76
C GLY A 503 -21.01 23.04 -15.69
N PRO A 504 -22.29 23.40 -15.54
CA PRO A 504 -22.74 24.37 -14.56
C PRO A 504 -22.31 24.03 -13.12
N PRO A 505 -22.14 25.05 -12.26
CA PRO A 505 -21.86 24.85 -10.84
C PRO A 505 -23.02 24.09 -10.17
N GLY A 506 -22.71 23.36 -9.09
CA GLY A 506 -23.73 22.68 -8.28
C GLY A 506 -24.37 21.44 -8.91
N CYS A 507 -23.82 20.87 -10.00
CA CYS A 507 -24.38 19.69 -10.67
C CYS A 507 -23.71 18.36 -10.27
N GLY A 508 -22.97 18.33 -9.16
CA GLY A 508 -22.43 17.09 -8.60
C GLY A 508 -21.09 16.61 -9.17
N LYS A 509 -20.29 17.47 -9.81
CA LYS A 509 -18.95 17.11 -10.34
C LYS A 509 -18.03 16.53 -9.26
N THR A 510 -17.94 17.21 -8.12
CA THR A 510 -17.16 16.76 -6.95
C THR A 510 -17.74 15.49 -6.32
N LEU A 511 -19.07 15.35 -6.27
CA LEU A 511 -19.71 14.14 -5.74
C LEU A 511 -19.45 12.92 -6.64
N LEU A 512 -19.51 13.09 -7.97
CA LEU A 512 -19.18 12.04 -8.94
C LEU A 512 -17.74 11.55 -8.79
N ALA A 513 -16.79 12.48 -8.62
CA ALA A 513 -15.39 12.12 -8.39
C ALA A 513 -15.20 11.33 -7.09
N LYS A 514 -15.91 11.70 -6.02
CA LYS A 514 -15.90 10.96 -4.75
C LYS A 514 -16.55 9.57 -4.88
N ALA A 515 -17.67 9.46 -5.60
CA ALA A 515 -18.36 8.18 -5.77
C ALA A 515 -17.56 7.17 -6.60
N ILE A 516 -16.91 7.58 -7.70
CA ILE A 516 -16.08 6.67 -8.49
C ILE A 516 -14.85 6.19 -7.70
N ALA A 517 -14.25 7.07 -6.88
CA ALA A 517 -13.14 6.70 -6.02
C ALA A 517 -13.57 5.70 -4.94
N ASN A 518 -14.77 5.85 -4.35
CA ASN A 518 -15.31 4.88 -3.40
C ASN A 518 -15.64 3.53 -4.07
N GLU A 519 -16.24 3.55 -5.26
CA GLU A 519 -16.55 2.33 -6.01
C GLU A 519 -15.28 1.52 -6.32
N CYS A 520 -14.20 2.21 -6.68
CA CYS A 520 -12.90 1.58 -6.95
C CYS A 520 -12.10 1.24 -5.68
N GLN A 521 -12.64 1.53 -4.48
CA GLN A 521 -11.94 1.43 -3.19
C GLN A 521 -10.57 2.11 -3.24
N ALA A 522 -10.51 3.26 -3.92
CA ALA A 522 -9.31 4.03 -4.17
C ALA A 522 -9.23 5.24 -3.25
N ASN A 523 -8.01 5.62 -2.89
CA ASN A 523 -7.75 6.84 -2.13
C ASN A 523 -8.18 8.08 -2.93
N PHE A 524 -8.74 9.09 -2.27
CA PHE A 524 -9.18 10.32 -2.93
C PHE A 524 -8.39 11.53 -2.45
N ILE A 525 -7.66 12.16 -3.37
CA ILE A 525 -6.93 13.40 -3.10
C ILE A 525 -7.64 14.53 -3.81
N SER A 526 -8.29 15.41 -3.03
CA SER A 526 -8.93 16.61 -3.56
C SER A 526 -8.00 17.80 -3.42
N ILE A 527 -7.78 18.51 -4.51
CA ILE A 527 -7.02 19.77 -4.53
C ILE A 527 -7.93 20.84 -5.08
N LYS A 528 -8.14 21.89 -4.30
CA LYS A 528 -8.89 23.06 -4.77
C LYS A 528 -7.91 24.02 -5.43
N GLY A 529 -8.29 24.59 -6.57
CA GLY A 529 -7.40 25.51 -7.29
C GLY A 529 -6.82 26.67 -6.46
N PRO A 530 -7.55 27.29 -5.51
CA PRO A 530 -6.97 28.27 -4.58
C PRO A 530 -5.86 27.72 -3.66
N GLU A 531 -5.88 26.43 -3.29
CA GLU A 531 -4.84 25.82 -2.45
C GLU A 531 -3.48 25.82 -3.16
N LEU A 532 -3.48 25.55 -4.46
CA LEU A 532 -2.29 25.65 -5.32
C LEU A 532 -1.79 27.09 -5.47
N LEU A 533 -2.67 28.08 -5.31
CA LEU A 533 -2.32 29.51 -5.35
C LEU A 533 -1.81 30.02 -4.01
N THR A 534 -2.41 29.65 -2.87
CA THR A 534 -2.01 30.13 -1.52
C THR A 534 -0.61 29.74 -1.09
N MET A 535 0.00 28.75 -1.76
CA MET A 535 1.41 28.38 -1.63
C MET A 535 2.38 29.42 -2.26
N TRP A 536 1.88 30.64 -2.53
CA TRP A 536 2.47 31.68 -3.39
C TRP A 536 3.77 32.31 -2.91
N PHE A 537 4.17 32.14 -1.64
CA PHE A 537 5.46 32.65 -1.15
C PHE A 537 6.53 31.55 -1.23
N GLY A 538 6.95 31.19 -2.46
CA GLY A 538 8.31 30.69 -2.71
C GLY A 538 8.51 29.28 -3.28
N GLU A 539 7.55 28.34 -3.24
CA GLU A 539 7.81 26.93 -3.63
C GLU A 539 6.64 26.18 -4.34
N SER A 540 5.73 26.88 -5.04
CA SER A 540 4.51 26.24 -5.61
C SER A 540 4.78 25.10 -6.63
N GLU A 541 5.88 25.10 -7.38
CA GLU A 541 6.25 24.00 -8.28
C GLU A 541 6.67 22.73 -7.54
N ALA A 542 7.41 22.87 -6.44
CA ALA A 542 7.82 21.74 -5.61
C ALA A 542 6.60 21.06 -4.99
N ASN A 543 5.61 21.85 -4.57
CA ASN A 543 4.38 21.33 -3.99
C ASN A 543 3.53 20.55 -4.99
N VAL A 544 3.45 20.98 -6.27
CA VAL A 544 2.80 20.18 -7.32
C VAL A 544 3.49 18.83 -7.47
N ARG A 545 4.83 18.80 -7.48
CA ARG A 545 5.58 17.54 -7.55
C ARG A 545 5.32 16.65 -6.33
N ASP A 546 5.30 17.23 -5.13
CA ASP A 546 5.03 16.51 -3.89
C ASP A 546 3.60 15.94 -3.88
N ILE A 547 2.62 16.66 -4.41
CA ILE A 547 1.24 16.18 -4.59
C ILE A 547 1.21 14.92 -5.47
N PHE A 548 1.89 14.94 -6.61
CA PHE A 548 1.93 13.78 -7.51
C PHE A 548 2.76 12.63 -6.94
N ASP A 549 3.85 12.92 -6.22
CA ASP A 549 4.60 11.94 -5.44
C ASP A 549 3.69 11.27 -4.40
N LYS A 550 2.87 12.04 -3.69
CA LYS A 550 1.89 11.54 -2.71
C LYS A 550 0.79 10.70 -3.35
N ALA A 551 0.20 11.17 -4.45
CA ALA A 551 -0.78 10.38 -5.19
C ALA A 551 -0.20 9.05 -5.68
N ARG A 552 1.07 9.05 -6.09
CA ARG A 552 1.80 7.82 -6.46
C ARG A 552 2.07 6.90 -5.28
N GLN A 553 2.31 7.43 -4.09
CA GLN A 553 2.48 6.65 -2.85
C GLN A 553 1.15 6.10 -2.34
N ALA A 554 0.06 6.83 -2.55
CA ALA A 554 -1.30 6.45 -2.17
C ALA A 554 -2.02 5.61 -3.24
N ALA A 555 -1.34 5.11 -4.28
CA ALA A 555 -2.00 4.30 -5.30
C ALA A 555 -2.57 2.98 -4.71
N PRO A 556 -3.78 2.52 -5.10
CA PRO A 556 -4.69 3.10 -6.09
C PRO A 556 -5.33 4.41 -5.61
N CYS A 557 -5.25 5.45 -6.44
CA CYS A 557 -5.64 6.81 -6.05
C CYS A 557 -6.34 7.57 -7.18
N VAL A 558 -7.39 8.32 -6.84
CA VAL A 558 -8.00 9.33 -7.69
C VAL A 558 -7.51 10.71 -7.25
N LEU A 559 -6.82 11.41 -8.16
CA LEU A 559 -6.32 12.77 -7.97
C LEU A 559 -7.31 13.76 -8.59
N PHE A 560 -8.09 14.43 -7.75
CA PHE A 560 -9.16 15.33 -8.15
C PHE A 560 -8.73 16.80 -8.04
N PHE A 561 -8.70 17.51 -9.16
CA PHE A 561 -8.49 18.96 -9.23
C PHE A 561 -9.83 19.68 -9.37
N ASP A 562 -10.31 20.30 -8.30
CA ASP A 562 -11.51 21.14 -8.33
C ASP A 562 -11.17 22.59 -8.71
N GLU A 563 -12.10 23.26 -9.38
CA GLU A 563 -11.95 24.64 -9.86
C GLU A 563 -10.66 24.86 -10.67
N LEU A 564 -10.36 23.94 -11.61
CA LEU A 564 -9.15 23.99 -12.43
C LEU A 564 -9.01 25.33 -13.19
N ASP A 565 -10.13 25.98 -13.50
CA ASP A 565 -10.18 27.30 -14.13
C ASP A 565 -9.63 28.46 -13.27
N SER A 566 -9.42 28.26 -11.98
CA SER A 566 -8.76 29.25 -11.12
C SER A 566 -7.25 29.30 -11.35
N ILE A 567 -6.63 28.16 -11.70
CA ILE A 567 -5.18 28.02 -11.91
C ILE A 567 -4.78 27.92 -13.39
N ALA A 568 -5.64 27.33 -14.23
CA ALA A 568 -5.32 26.91 -15.59
C ALA A 568 -5.93 27.82 -16.65
N LYS A 569 -5.90 29.13 -16.44
CA LYS A 569 -6.43 30.09 -17.40
C LYS A 569 -5.56 30.14 -18.66
N ALA A 570 -6.20 30.29 -19.83
CA ALA A 570 -5.54 30.41 -21.11
C ALA A 570 -4.53 31.57 -21.08
N ARG A 571 -3.31 31.27 -21.53
CA ARG A 571 -2.17 32.20 -21.51
C ARG A 571 -2.52 33.45 -22.32
N GLY A 572 -2.36 34.64 -21.73
CA GLY A 572 -2.38 35.92 -22.46
C GLY A 572 -3.67 36.74 -22.43
N GLY A 573 -4.58 36.56 -21.47
CA GLY A 573 -5.82 37.36 -21.36
C GLY A 573 -5.64 38.82 -20.89
N SER A 574 -4.50 39.17 -20.30
CA SER A 574 -4.16 40.56 -19.94
C SER A 574 -2.89 40.98 -20.65
N VAL A 575 -3.00 42.01 -21.49
CA VAL A 575 -1.87 42.71 -22.10
C VAL A 575 -1.04 43.34 -20.97
N GLY A 576 0.03 42.67 -20.54
CA GLY A 576 0.99 43.23 -19.59
C GLY A 576 1.71 42.25 -18.66
N ASP A 577 1.20 41.03 -18.43
CA ASP A 577 1.80 40.14 -17.43
C ASP A 577 2.63 39.02 -18.09
N ALA A 578 3.93 39.27 -18.19
CA ALA A 578 4.89 38.30 -18.68
C ALA A 578 5.09 37.18 -17.63
N GLY A 579 4.66 35.95 -17.95
CA GLY A 579 5.09 34.72 -17.26
C GLY A 579 4.77 34.66 -15.77
N GLY A 580 3.48 34.72 -15.43
CA GLY A 580 3.03 34.67 -14.04
C GLY A 580 3.37 33.35 -13.33
N ALA A 581 3.33 33.35 -12.00
CA ALA A 581 3.47 32.14 -11.18
C ALA A 581 2.44 31.05 -11.53
N ALA A 582 1.27 31.42 -12.06
CA ALA A 582 0.27 30.49 -12.56
C ALA A 582 0.77 29.67 -13.77
N ASP A 583 1.49 30.29 -14.71
CA ASP A 583 2.02 29.60 -15.89
C ASP A 583 3.07 28.53 -15.50
N ARG A 584 3.86 28.82 -14.46
CA ARG A 584 4.85 27.90 -13.89
C ARG A 584 4.19 26.68 -13.24
N VAL A 585 3.13 26.89 -12.46
CA VAL A 585 2.33 25.81 -11.85
C VAL A 585 1.67 24.94 -12.92
N ILE A 586 1.10 25.53 -13.98
CA ILE A 586 0.53 24.77 -15.11
C ILE A 586 1.61 23.93 -15.80
N ASN A 587 2.77 24.51 -16.12
CA ASN A 587 3.85 23.76 -16.77
C ASN A 587 4.33 22.58 -15.91
N GLN A 588 4.42 22.77 -14.59
CA GLN A 588 4.77 21.70 -13.67
C GLN A 588 3.68 20.62 -13.60
N LEU A 589 2.40 21.02 -13.56
CA LEU A 589 1.26 20.10 -13.62
C LEU A 589 1.31 19.24 -14.88
N LEU A 590 1.54 19.86 -16.04
CA LEU A 590 1.68 19.17 -17.33
C LEU A 590 2.88 18.21 -17.33
N THR A 591 4.00 18.62 -16.74
CA THR A 591 5.21 17.79 -16.63
C THR A 591 4.95 16.55 -15.77
N GLU A 592 4.24 16.68 -14.65
CA GLU A 592 3.88 15.54 -13.79
C GLU A 592 2.85 14.61 -14.47
N MET A 593 1.86 15.16 -15.18
CA MET A 593 0.88 14.38 -15.94
C MET A 593 1.53 13.57 -17.07
N ASP A 594 2.46 14.18 -17.82
CA ASP A 594 3.19 13.50 -18.89
C ASP A 594 4.20 12.48 -18.32
N GLY A 595 4.85 12.84 -17.19
CA GLY A 595 5.83 12.03 -16.48
C GLY A 595 5.24 10.87 -15.68
N MET A 596 3.92 10.82 -15.51
CA MET A 596 3.25 9.68 -14.87
C MET A 596 3.42 8.42 -15.72
N SER A 597 4.19 7.47 -15.17
CA SER A 597 4.33 6.12 -15.73
C SER A 597 2.98 5.40 -15.73
N SER A 598 2.63 4.76 -16.85
CA SER A 598 1.39 3.99 -17.01
C SER A 598 1.25 2.77 -16.09
N LYS A 599 2.27 2.46 -15.27
CA LYS A 599 2.28 1.32 -14.35
C LYS A 599 1.74 1.62 -12.95
N LYS A 600 1.62 2.90 -12.54
CA LYS A 600 1.06 3.26 -11.22
C LYS A 600 -0.43 3.62 -11.40
N ASN A 601 -1.31 3.01 -10.61
CA ASN A 601 -2.77 3.19 -10.65
C ASN A 601 -3.20 4.55 -10.06
N VAL A 602 -2.80 5.64 -10.70
CA VAL A 602 -3.24 7.00 -10.35
C VAL A 602 -4.11 7.52 -11.48
N PHE A 603 -5.36 7.87 -11.17
CA PHE A 603 -6.32 8.40 -12.13
C PHE A 603 -6.57 9.88 -11.86
N ILE A 604 -6.48 10.72 -12.88
CA ILE A 604 -6.61 12.18 -12.72
C ILE A 604 -8.01 12.63 -13.14
N ILE A 605 -8.71 13.37 -12.29
CA ILE A 605 -9.98 13.99 -12.61
C ILE A 605 -9.85 15.49 -12.42
N GLY A 606 -10.04 16.28 -13.47
CA GLY A 606 -10.21 17.73 -13.36
C GLY A 606 -11.69 18.10 -13.35
N ALA A 607 -12.08 19.13 -12.60
CA ALA A 607 -13.40 19.74 -12.68
C ALA A 607 -13.28 21.24 -12.96
N THR A 608 -14.13 21.74 -13.86
CA THR A 608 -14.23 23.18 -14.15
C THR A 608 -15.67 23.62 -14.33
N ASN A 609 -15.95 24.86 -13.93
CA ASN A 609 -17.18 25.55 -14.28
C ASN A 609 -17.01 26.41 -15.55
N ARG A 610 -15.79 26.63 -16.02
CA ARG A 610 -15.48 27.55 -17.10
C ARG A 610 -14.49 26.93 -18.09
N PRO A 611 -14.96 26.00 -18.93
CA PRO A 611 -14.06 25.33 -19.87
C PRO A 611 -13.61 26.25 -21.02
N ASP A 612 -14.28 27.39 -21.23
CA ASP A 612 -13.95 28.44 -22.20
C ASP A 612 -12.59 29.10 -21.94
N ILE A 613 -12.16 29.16 -20.67
CA ILE A 613 -10.91 29.82 -20.27
C ILE A 613 -9.77 28.85 -19.98
N LEU A 614 -9.96 27.54 -20.16
CA LEU A 614 -8.90 26.57 -19.85
C LEU A 614 -7.78 26.58 -20.90
N ASP A 615 -6.53 26.38 -20.46
CA ASP A 615 -5.40 26.14 -21.36
C ASP A 615 -5.62 24.84 -22.16
N GLY A 616 -5.73 24.97 -23.48
CA GLY A 616 -5.91 23.84 -24.41
C GLY A 616 -4.78 22.81 -24.37
N ALA A 617 -3.63 23.11 -23.76
CA ALA A 617 -2.58 22.13 -23.49
C ALA A 617 -3.04 21.00 -22.56
N ILE A 618 -3.95 21.27 -21.61
CA ILE A 618 -4.43 20.27 -20.65
C ILE A 618 -5.32 19.21 -21.32
N LEU A 619 -6.02 19.61 -22.39
CA LEU A 619 -6.97 18.77 -23.14
C LEU A 619 -6.32 17.84 -24.18
N ARG A 620 -4.99 17.86 -24.28
CA ARG A 620 -4.27 17.06 -25.29
C ARG A 620 -4.30 15.56 -24.95
N PRO A 621 -4.26 14.68 -25.97
CA PRO A 621 -4.15 13.23 -25.76
C PRO A 621 -3.03 12.85 -24.78
N GLY A 622 -3.33 11.93 -23.85
CA GLY A 622 -2.39 11.51 -22.80
C GLY A 622 -2.41 12.35 -21.51
N ARG A 623 -3.29 13.37 -21.43
CA ARG A 623 -3.50 14.22 -20.23
C ARG A 623 -4.95 14.08 -19.74
N LEU A 624 -5.77 15.14 -19.82
CA LEU A 624 -7.22 15.08 -19.60
C LEU A 624 -7.92 14.98 -20.96
N ASP A 625 -7.79 13.82 -21.60
CA ASP A 625 -8.25 13.62 -22.98
C ASP A 625 -9.72 13.25 -23.08
N GLN A 626 -10.32 12.72 -22.01
CA GLN A 626 -11.75 12.48 -21.91
C GLN A 626 -12.47 13.70 -21.31
N LEU A 627 -13.40 14.29 -22.06
CA LEU A 627 -14.19 15.42 -21.59
C LEU A 627 -15.63 14.97 -21.38
N ILE A 628 -16.09 15.02 -20.14
CA ILE A 628 -17.43 14.59 -19.76
C ILE A 628 -18.25 15.83 -19.39
N TYR A 629 -19.34 16.04 -20.13
CA TYR A 629 -20.29 17.11 -19.86
C TYR A 629 -21.28 16.68 -18.78
N ILE A 630 -21.41 17.49 -17.73
CA ILE A 630 -22.36 17.28 -16.65
C ILE A 630 -23.47 18.33 -16.77
N PRO A 631 -24.64 17.96 -17.32
CA PRO A 631 -25.75 18.89 -17.55
C PRO A 631 -26.52 19.21 -16.26
N LEU A 632 -27.44 20.18 -16.35
CA LEU A 632 -28.49 20.36 -15.34
C LEU A 632 -29.40 19.11 -15.29
N PRO A 633 -29.95 18.78 -14.11
CA PRO A 633 -30.78 17.58 -13.95
C PRO A 633 -32.13 17.71 -14.68
N ASP A 634 -32.50 16.66 -15.42
CA ASP A 634 -33.83 16.48 -16.00
C ASP A 634 -34.86 16.12 -14.91
N GLU A 635 -36.16 16.08 -15.26
CA GLU A 635 -37.22 15.82 -14.27
C GLU A 635 -36.99 14.51 -13.49
N LYS A 636 -36.55 13.44 -14.19
CA LYS A 636 -36.23 12.15 -13.56
C LYS A 636 -35.05 12.27 -12.60
N SER A 637 -33.97 12.94 -13.01
CA SER A 637 -32.81 13.19 -12.14
C SER A 637 -33.20 14.04 -10.93
N ARG A 638 -34.05 15.05 -11.08
CA ARG A 638 -34.52 15.88 -9.95
C ARG A 638 -35.29 15.07 -8.91
N ILE A 639 -36.17 14.16 -9.33
CA ILE A 639 -36.85 13.21 -8.42
C ILE A 639 -35.82 12.40 -7.63
N SER A 640 -34.82 11.84 -8.32
CA SER A 640 -33.76 11.05 -7.69
C SER A 640 -32.89 11.88 -6.75
N ILE A 641 -32.58 13.13 -7.09
CA ILE A 641 -31.81 14.05 -6.24
C ILE A 641 -32.58 14.38 -4.95
N PHE A 642 -33.87 14.67 -5.03
CA PHE A 642 -34.71 14.88 -3.84
C PHE A 642 -34.72 13.63 -2.95
N LYS A 643 -34.89 12.44 -3.52
CA LYS A 643 -34.85 11.18 -2.77
C LYS A 643 -33.50 10.93 -2.10
N ALA A 644 -32.40 11.19 -2.80
CA ALA A 644 -31.05 11.02 -2.27
C ALA A 644 -30.79 11.98 -1.09
N ASN A 645 -31.14 13.27 -1.25
CA ASN A 645 -30.95 14.29 -0.22
C ASN A 645 -31.83 14.06 1.03
N LEU A 646 -33.05 13.54 0.85
CA LEU A 646 -34.01 13.33 1.94
C LEU A 646 -33.93 11.93 2.56
N ARG A 647 -33.04 11.05 2.08
CA ARG A 647 -32.92 9.66 2.54
C ARG A 647 -32.69 9.52 4.05
N LYS A 648 -31.97 10.48 4.64
CA LYS A 648 -31.64 10.51 6.09
C LYS A 648 -32.57 11.39 6.91
N SER A 649 -33.59 11.99 6.29
CA SER A 649 -34.52 12.92 6.94
C SER A 649 -35.90 12.29 7.09
N PRO A 650 -36.59 12.47 8.23
CA PRO A 650 -37.98 12.04 8.37
C PRO A 650 -38.89 12.97 7.54
N VAL A 651 -39.51 12.44 6.48
CA VAL A 651 -40.37 13.20 5.57
C VAL A 651 -41.79 12.65 5.66
N ALA A 652 -42.75 13.55 5.85
CA ALA A 652 -44.15 13.18 5.95
C ALA A 652 -44.70 12.65 4.62
N LYS A 653 -45.65 11.72 4.70
CA LYS A 653 -46.25 11.05 3.54
C LYS A 653 -47.01 12.00 2.59
N ASP A 654 -47.35 13.20 3.06
CA ASP A 654 -48.06 14.23 2.30
C ASP A 654 -47.14 15.07 1.39
N VAL A 655 -45.83 14.86 1.45
CA VAL A 655 -44.83 15.55 0.61
C VAL A 655 -44.72 14.85 -0.76
N ASP A 656 -45.22 15.53 -1.81
CA ASP A 656 -45.10 15.05 -3.19
C ASP A 656 -43.78 15.49 -3.85
N ILE A 657 -42.80 14.58 -3.84
CA ILE A 657 -41.49 14.77 -4.49
C ILE A 657 -41.62 14.94 -6.01
N ALA A 658 -42.58 14.28 -6.67
CA ALA A 658 -42.75 14.38 -8.12
C ALA A 658 -43.27 15.77 -8.50
N TYR A 659 -44.16 16.34 -7.70
CA TYR A 659 -44.60 17.73 -7.86
C TYR A 659 -43.44 18.71 -7.69
N LEU A 660 -42.64 18.57 -6.63
CA LEU A 660 -41.45 19.42 -6.39
C LEU A 660 -40.46 19.37 -7.57
N ALA A 661 -40.25 18.19 -8.16
CA ALA A 661 -39.40 18.04 -9.33
C ALA A 661 -39.93 18.75 -10.59
N LYS A 662 -41.25 18.83 -10.78
CA LYS A 662 -41.87 19.54 -11.91
C LYS A 662 -41.71 21.06 -11.80
N VAL A 663 -41.92 21.62 -10.61
CA VAL A 663 -41.86 23.08 -10.39
C VAL A 663 -40.43 23.64 -10.28
N THR A 664 -39.43 22.78 -10.13
CA THR A 664 -38.00 23.14 -10.01
C THR A 664 -37.24 23.00 -11.34
N GLN A 665 -37.88 23.27 -12.48
CA GLN A 665 -37.20 23.23 -13.77
C GLN A 665 -36.05 24.25 -13.85
N GLY A 666 -34.88 23.80 -14.29
CA GLY A 666 -33.69 24.64 -14.43
C GLY A 666 -32.94 24.93 -13.13
N PHE A 667 -33.23 24.17 -12.07
CA PHE A 667 -32.47 24.16 -10.82
C PHE A 667 -31.28 23.19 -10.92
N SER A 668 -30.14 23.56 -10.35
CA SER A 668 -28.99 22.66 -10.18
C SER A 668 -29.20 21.71 -9.01
N GLY A 669 -28.38 20.67 -8.89
CA GLY A 669 -28.42 19.77 -7.72
C GLY A 669 -28.22 20.51 -6.40
N ALA A 670 -27.33 21.51 -6.37
CA ALA A 670 -27.10 22.37 -5.22
C ALA A 670 -28.33 23.21 -4.85
N ASP A 671 -29.06 23.74 -5.84
CA ASP A 671 -30.29 24.50 -5.59
C ASP A 671 -31.38 23.60 -4.97
N LEU A 672 -31.50 22.35 -5.44
CA LEU A 672 -32.43 21.36 -4.87
C LEU A 672 -32.04 20.97 -3.44
N THR A 673 -30.74 20.81 -3.17
CA THR A 673 -30.21 20.59 -1.83
C THR A 673 -30.52 21.76 -0.91
N GLU A 674 -30.40 23.00 -1.39
CA GLU A 674 -30.76 24.20 -0.63
C GLU A 674 -32.25 24.21 -0.23
N ILE A 675 -33.15 23.83 -1.15
CA ILE A 675 -34.58 23.69 -0.85
C ILE A 675 -34.81 22.67 0.28
N CYS A 676 -34.18 21.50 0.18
CA CYS A 676 -34.29 20.45 1.22
C CYS A 676 -33.77 20.96 2.57
N GLN A 677 -32.58 21.56 2.60
CA GLN A 677 -31.98 22.09 3.82
C GLN A 677 -32.83 23.20 4.45
N ARG A 678 -33.46 24.06 3.65
CA ARG A 678 -34.35 25.10 4.15
C ARG A 678 -35.63 24.51 4.75
N ALA A 679 -36.22 23.50 4.12
CA ALA A 679 -37.37 22.79 4.68
C ALA A 679 -37.01 22.12 6.03
N CYS A 680 -35.84 21.46 6.12
CA CYS A 680 -35.33 20.92 7.38
C CYS A 680 -35.12 22.01 8.45
N LYS A 681 -34.51 23.14 8.09
CA LYS A 681 -34.28 24.26 9.02
C LYS A 681 -35.58 24.82 9.58
N GLN A 682 -36.64 24.89 8.78
CA GLN A 682 -37.96 25.32 9.27
C GLN A 682 -38.55 24.28 10.22
N ALA A 683 -38.49 22.99 9.89
CA ALA A 683 -38.96 21.93 10.79
C ALA A 683 -38.23 21.95 12.15
N ILE A 684 -36.89 22.08 12.14
CA ILE A 684 -36.06 22.19 13.35
C ILE A 684 -36.47 23.42 14.18
N ARG A 685 -36.68 24.56 13.50
CA ARG A 685 -37.11 25.79 14.17
C ARG A 685 -38.46 25.60 14.88
N GLU A 686 -39.42 24.95 14.21
CA GLU A 686 -40.73 24.68 14.80
C GLU A 686 -40.65 23.72 15.99
N SER A 687 -39.82 22.67 15.91
CA SER A 687 -39.58 21.73 17.02
C SER A 687 -39.04 22.45 18.25
N ILE A 688 -37.97 23.25 18.07
CA ILE A 688 -37.35 24.00 19.16
C ILE A 688 -38.32 25.03 19.75
N GLU A 689 -39.08 25.74 18.91
CA GLU A 689 -40.09 26.71 19.39
C GLU A 689 -41.24 26.02 20.17
N ALA A 690 -41.61 24.80 19.79
CA ALA A 690 -42.60 24.00 20.48
C ALA A 690 -42.10 23.46 21.83
N GLU A 691 -40.87 22.93 21.88
CA GLU A 691 -40.20 22.49 23.11
C GLU A 691 -40.09 23.64 24.12
N ILE A 692 -39.63 24.82 23.69
CA ILE A 692 -39.53 26.01 24.56
C ILE A 692 -40.91 26.42 25.10
N ARG A 693 -41.98 26.29 24.30
CA ARG A 693 -43.34 26.60 24.73
C ARG A 693 -43.84 25.57 25.74
N ALA A 694 -43.63 24.29 25.48
CA ALA A 694 -43.98 23.20 26.40
C ALA A 694 -43.24 23.35 27.73
N GLU A 695 -41.96 23.73 27.72
CA GLU A 695 -41.18 23.95 28.94
C GLU A 695 -41.66 25.16 29.75
N ARG A 696 -42.05 26.26 29.08
CA ARG A 696 -42.69 27.41 29.76
C ARG A 696 -44.05 27.04 30.37
N GLU A 697 -44.84 26.21 29.70
CA GLU A 697 -46.12 25.72 30.21
C GLU A 697 -45.92 24.75 31.38
N ARG A 698 -44.87 23.91 31.34
CA ARG A 698 -44.44 23.01 32.41
C ARG A 698 -44.01 23.77 33.67
N GLN A 699 -43.28 24.88 33.52
CA GLN A 699 -42.95 25.78 34.64
C GLN A 699 -44.19 26.45 35.27
N ALA A 700 -45.25 26.68 34.48
CA ALA A 700 -46.51 27.25 34.96
C ALA A 700 -47.47 26.21 35.60
N ARG A 701 -47.31 24.91 35.31
CA ARG A 701 -48.16 23.81 35.82
C ARG A 701 -47.35 22.55 36.15
N PRO A 702 -46.82 22.41 37.38
CA PRO A 702 -45.91 21.31 37.74
C PRO A 702 -46.54 19.91 37.91
N ASN A 703 -47.88 19.77 37.87
CA ASN A 703 -48.59 18.49 38.09
C ASN A 703 -49.17 17.85 36.81
N ALA A 704 -48.77 18.28 35.62
CA ALA A 704 -49.22 17.67 34.37
C ALA A 704 -48.33 16.46 33.97
N MET A 705 -48.96 15.36 33.54
CA MET A 705 -48.27 14.16 33.05
C MET A 705 -47.30 14.48 31.90
N GLU A 706 -46.16 13.79 31.88
CA GLU A 706 -45.15 13.90 30.82
C GLU A 706 -45.67 13.23 29.55
N ASP A 707 -45.79 14.00 28.47
CA ASP A 707 -45.91 13.46 27.11
C ASP A 707 -44.56 13.69 26.43
N ASP A 708 -43.75 12.64 26.34
CA ASP A 708 -42.37 12.65 25.81
C ASP A 708 -42.36 12.60 24.26
N SER A 709 -43.44 13.07 23.64
CA SER A 709 -43.66 13.04 22.20
C SER A 709 -42.98 14.23 21.52
N ASP A 710 -42.14 13.96 20.52
CA ASP A 710 -41.59 14.99 19.64
C ASP A 710 -42.75 15.77 18.97
N PRO A 711 -42.87 17.09 19.19
CA PRO A 711 -43.97 17.89 18.66
C PRO A 711 -43.89 18.07 17.12
N VAL A 712 -42.73 17.89 16.50
CA VAL A 712 -42.53 17.99 15.04
C VAL A 712 -41.65 16.82 14.54
N PRO A 713 -42.19 15.59 14.51
CA PRO A 713 -41.41 14.39 14.20
C PRO A 713 -41.01 14.27 12.74
N GLU A 714 -41.70 14.98 11.83
CA GLU A 714 -41.54 14.84 10.38
C GLU A 714 -41.54 16.19 9.65
N ILE A 715 -40.80 16.26 8.55
CA ILE A 715 -40.80 17.42 7.64
C ILE A 715 -42.07 17.36 6.78
N THR A 716 -42.96 18.33 6.95
CA THR A 716 -44.26 18.41 6.26
C THR A 716 -44.20 19.17 4.94
N ARG A 717 -45.26 19.05 4.14
CA ARG A 717 -45.45 19.80 2.89
C ARG A 717 -45.34 21.32 3.07
N ARG A 718 -45.83 21.86 4.19
CA ARG A 718 -45.79 23.30 4.48
C ARG A 718 -44.36 23.84 4.52
N HIS A 719 -43.42 23.08 5.08
CA HIS A 719 -42.01 23.47 5.13
C HIS A 719 -41.40 23.59 3.73
N PHE A 720 -41.75 22.70 2.81
CA PHE A 720 -41.30 22.78 1.42
C PHE A 720 -41.93 23.95 0.66
N GLU A 721 -43.21 24.24 0.88
CA GLU A 721 -43.88 25.40 0.28
C GLU A 721 -43.24 26.72 0.74
N GLU A 722 -42.88 26.83 2.02
CA GLU A 722 -42.16 27.99 2.56
C GLU A 722 -40.72 28.08 2.02
N ALA A 723 -40.01 26.95 1.97
CA ALA A 723 -38.67 26.89 1.38
C ALA A 723 -38.67 27.34 -0.10
N MET A 724 -39.71 26.97 -0.85
CA MET A 724 -39.86 27.29 -2.27
C MET A 724 -40.07 28.78 -2.53
N ARG A 725 -40.64 29.55 -1.58
CA ARG A 725 -40.82 31.01 -1.72
C ARG A 725 -39.50 31.76 -1.92
N PHE A 726 -38.42 31.22 -1.35
CA PHE A 726 -37.10 31.83 -1.41
C PHE A 726 -36.16 31.10 -2.37
N ALA A 727 -36.64 30.08 -3.08
CA ALA A 727 -35.84 29.28 -3.99
C ALA A 727 -35.31 30.14 -5.14
N ARG A 728 -33.99 30.10 -5.37
CA ARG A 728 -33.34 30.83 -6.45
C ARG A 728 -32.67 29.84 -7.41
N ARG A 729 -32.75 30.14 -8.69
CA ARG A 729 -31.99 29.43 -9.73
C ARG A 729 -30.60 30.02 -9.80
N SER A 730 -29.57 29.22 -9.52
CA SER A 730 -28.18 29.67 -9.59
C SER A 730 -27.66 29.76 -11.02
N VAL A 731 -28.23 28.97 -11.94
CA VAL A 731 -27.79 28.89 -13.34
C VAL A 731 -28.81 29.55 -14.27
N THR A 732 -28.36 30.54 -15.04
CA THR A 732 -29.21 31.22 -16.02
C THR A 732 -29.30 30.44 -17.33
N GLU A 733 -30.38 30.62 -18.10
CA GLU A 733 -30.53 29.97 -19.41
C GLU A 733 -29.43 30.38 -20.41
N ASN A 734 -28.91 31.61 -20.28
CA ASN A 734 -27.80 32.07 -21.09
C ASN A 734 -26.52 31.27 -20.80
N ASP A 735 -26.27 30.92 -19.54
CA ASP A 735 -25.11 30.12 -19.17
C ASP A 735 -25.26 28.67 -19.63
N VAL A 736 -26.46 28.09 -19.54
CA VAL A 736 -26.75 26.76 -20.10
C VAL A 736 -26.41 26.70 -21.58
N ARG A 737 -26.86 27.69 -22.36
CA ARG A 737 -26.56 27.78 -23.80
C ARG A 737 -25.06 27.86 -24.08
N LYS A 738 -24.27 28.56 -23.25
CA LYS A 738 -22.79 28.59 -23.41
C LYS A 738 -22.20 27.19 -23.26
N TYR A 739 -22.63 26.42 -22.28
CA TYR A 739 -22.15 25.05 -22.09
C TYR A 739 -22.57 24.12 -23.24
N GLU A 740 -23.80 24.24 -23.74
CA GLU A 740 -24.28 23.47 -24.89
C GLU A 740 -23.52 23.81 -26.17
N MET A 741 -23.28 25.11 -26.45
CA MET A 741 -22.48 25.55 -27.59
C MET A 741 -21.04 25.03 -27.50
N PHE A 742 -20.45 25.07 -26.29
CA PHE A 742 -19.12 24.54 -26.06
C PHE A 742 -19.06 23.02 -26.28
N ALA A 743 -20.04 22.28 -25.73
CA ALA A 743 -20.15 20.83 -25.93
C ALA A 743 -20.33 20.45 -27.41
N GLN A 744 -21.14 21.19 -28.17
CA GLN A 744 -21.31 20.99 -29.61
C GLN A 744 -20.03 21.27 -30.39
N THR A 745 -19.32 22.34 -30.06
CA THR A 745 -18.04 22.70 -30.71
C THR A 745 -16.97 21.64 -30.44
N LEU A 746 -16.93 21.09 -29.22
CA LEU A 746 -16.04 19.98 -28.88
C LEU A 746 -16.39 18.69 -29.62
N GLN A 747 -17.67 18.35 -29.76
CA GLN A 747 -18.09 17.17 -30.54
C GLN A 747 -17.76 17.33 -32.03
N GLN A 748 -17.91 18.54 -32.58
CA GLN A 748 -17.58 18.84 -33.98
C GLN A 748 -16.06 18.83 -34.24
N SER A 749 -15.27 19.45 -33.36
CA SER A 749 -13.80 19.45 -33.47
C SER A 749 -13.17 18.07 -33.30
N ARG A 750 -13.86 17.13 -32.62
CA ARG A 750 -13.42 15.74 -32.43
C ARG A 750 -13.86 14.77 -33.54
N GLY A 751 -14.56 15.24 -34.57
CA GLY A 751 -14.75 14.49 -35.82
C GLY A 751 -15.22 13.04 -35.65
N ILE A 752 -16.33 12.82 -34.93
CA ILE A 752 -17.06 11.55 -34.99
C ILE A 752 -18.24 11.77 -35.94
N GLY A 753 -18.16 11.14 -37.11
CA GLY A 753 -19.15 11.25 -38.18
C GLY A 753 -20.54 10.76 -37.73
N THR A 754 -21.44 11.70 -37.48
CA THR A 754 -22.87 11.45 -37.42
C THR A 754 -23.48 11.73 -38.79
N ASN A 755 -23.42 10.74 -39.68
CA ASN A 755 -24.38 10.51 -40.77
C ASN A 755 -24.12 9.14 -41.42
N PHE A 756 -24.38 8.05 -40.69
CA PHE A 756 -24.88 6.82 -41.31
C PHE A 756 -26.39 6.80 -41.09
N ARG A 757 -27.11 7.38 -42.04
CA ARG A 757 -28.54 7.15 -42.22
C ARG A 757 -28.68 5.97 -43.18
N ASP A 758 -29.49 4.99 -42.79
CA ASP A 758 -29.82 3.78 -43.53
C ASP A 758 -29.92 3.99 -45.04
N GLY A 759 -29.14 3.21 -45.78
CA GLY A 759 -29.26 3.10 -47.22
C GLY A 759 -30.47 2.26 -47.60
N SER A 760 -31.59 2.92 -47.89
CA SER A 760 -32.60 2.38 -48.82
C SER A 760 -32.22 2.81 -50.25
N PHE A 761 -31.77 1.84 -51.04
CA PHE A 761 -31.64 1.95 -52.50
C PHE A 761 -32.98 2.37 -53.12
N PHE A 762 -33.00 3.41 -53.96
CA PHE A 762 -33.53 3.38 -55.34
C PHE A 762 -33.36 4.74 -56.04
N GLY A 763 -32.62 4.72 -57.15
CA GLY A 763 -32.91 5.41 -58.42
C GLY A 763 -32.97 6.94 -58.46
N GLY A 764 -31.92 7.57 -59.01
CA GLY A 764 -32.00 8.95 -59.49
C GLY A 764 -30.70 9.48 -60.09
N THR A 765 -30.49 9.25 -61.39
CA THR A 765 -29.43 9.89 -62.18
C THR A 765 -29.57 11.42 -62.19
N PRO A 766 -28.45 12.17 -62.20
CA PRO A 766 -28.44 13.42 -62.94
C PRO A 766 -27.32 13.51 -63.99
N LYS A 767 -27.66 14.29 -65.00
CA LYS A 767 -27.03 14.47 -66.30
C LYS A 767 -25.66 15.14 -66.26
N ILE A 768 -24.86 14.76 -67.25
CA ILE A 768 -23.58 15.34 -67.68
C ILE A 768 -23.82 16.63 -68.49
N HIS A 769 -22.98 17.66 -68.29
CA HIS A 769 -22.41 18.52 -69.35
C HIS A 769 -21.22 19.35 -68.81
N PRO A 770 -20.28 19.83 -69.65
CA PRO A 770 -18.84 19.61 -69.45
C PRO A 770 -17.96 20.87 -69.51
N GLN A 771 -16.63 20.65 -69.43
CA GLN A 771 -15.49 21.56 -69.72
C GLN A 771 -15.05 22.46 -68.55
N TYR A 772 -13.77 22.63 -68.19
CA TYR A 772 -12.51 22.59 -68.94
C TYR A 772 -11.37 21.96 -68.14
N ASP A 773 -10.42 21.38 -68.88
CA ASP A 773 -9.25 20.62 -68.44
C ASP A 773 -7.98 21.49 -68.44
N LYS A 774 -7.05 21.24 -67.50
CA LYS A 774 -5.58 21.31 -67.64
C LYS A 774 -4.82 21.03 -66.33
N GLY A 775 -4.41 19.75 -66.16
CA GLY A 775 -3.03 19.29 -65.95
C GLY A 775 -2.28 19.53 -64.62
N LEU A 776 -1.98 18.45 -63.88
CA LEU A 776 -0.63 17.83 -63.73
C LEU A 776 -0.69 16.51 -62.93
N ALA A 777 0.27 15.61 -63.17
CA ALA A 777 0.25 14.17 -62.89
C ALA A 777 0.59 13.71 -61.44
N SER A 778 0.13 12.50 -61.08
CA SER A 778 0.59 11.68 -59.93
C SER A 778 0.58 10.17 -60.29
N PRO A 779 1.48 9.32 -59.72
CA PRO A 779 1.56 7.88 -60.02
C PRO A 779 0.76 6.99 -59.03
N PRO A 780 0.57 5.67 -59.31
CA PRO A 780 -0.60 4.92 -58.86
C PRO A 780 -0.42 4.08 -57.57
N LEU A 781 -1.58 3.76 -56.98
CA LEU A 781 -1.85 2.84 -55.87
C LEU A 781 -1.81 1.35 -56.31
N VAL A 782 -1.39 0.46 -55.41
CA VAL A 782 -1.54 -1.00 -55.51
C VAL A 782 -2.44 -1.52 -54.38
N VAL A 783 -3.36 -2.39 -54.77
CA VAL A 783 -4.41 -3.07 -53.98
C VAL A 783 -3.86 -4.36 -53.36
N ILE A 784 -4.25 -4.69 -52.12
CA ILE A 784 -4.19 -6.07 -51.59
C ILE A 784 -5.51 -6.40 -50.88
N GLU A 785 -6.14 -7.49 -51.34
CA GLU A 785 -7.38 -8.08 -50.85
C GLU A 785 -7.22 -8.79 -49.49
N LEU A 786 -8.31 -8.78 -48.71
CA LEU A 786 -8.50 -9.53 -47.47
C LEU A 786 -9.31 -10.80 -47.74
N ILE A 787 -8.87 -11.94 -47.20
CA ILE A 787 -9.69 -13.16 -47.07
C ILE A 787 -9.67 -13.62 -45.60
N SER A 788 -10.87 -13.86 -45.06
CA SER A 788 -11.22 -14.33 -43.72
C SER A 788 -10.95 -15.83 -43.47
N PRO A 789 -10.76 -16.29 -42.22
CA PRO A 789 -10.81 -17.72 -41.89
C PRO A 789 -12.13 -18.16 -41.25
N SER A 790 -12.57 -19.37 -41.61
CA SER A 790 -13.64 -20.14 -40.97
C SER A 790 -13.06 -21.31 -40.16
N VAL A 791 -13.82 -21.69 -39.14
CA VAL A 791 -13.58 -22.64 -38.03
C VAL A 791 -13.52 -24.11 -38.48
N VAL A 792 -12.85 -25.01 -37.71
CA VAL A 792 -13.40 -26.29 -37.17
C VAL A 792 -12.33 -27.20 -36.50
N SER A 793 -12.62 -27.52 -35.23
CA SER A 793 -12.37 -28.71 -34.35
C SER A 793 -11.10 -29.59 -34.40
N ALA A 794 -10.65 -30.01 -33.21
CA ALA A 794 -10.02 -31.32 -33.01
C ALA A 794 -10.32 -31.89 -31.61
N SER A 795 -10.67 -33.18 -31.56
CA SER A 795 -10.84 -34.02 -30.35
C SER A 795 -10.10 -35.35 -30.52
N SER A 796 -9.43 -35.77 -29.43
CA SER A 796 -9.10 -37.13 -28.94
C SER A 796 -8.46 -38.20 -29.85
N ASP A 797 -7.26 -38.66 -29.43
CA ASP A 797 -6.90 -40.06 -29.07
C ASP A 797 -5.48 -40.55 -29.49
N TYR A 798 -4.86 -41.26 -28.55
CA TYR A 798 -3.52 -41.92 -28.43
C TYR A 798 -3.29 -43.11 -29.41
N PRO A 799 -2.20 -43.96 -29.39
CA PRO A 799 -0.96 -44.04 -28.56
C PRO A 799 0.39 -44.50 -29.26
N HIS A 800 1.48 -44.46 -28.45
CA HIS A 800 2.66 -45.37 -28.32
C HIS A 800 3.80 -45.56 -29.39
N LYS A 801 5.04 -45.30 -28.88
CA LYS A 801 6.29 -46.12 -28.88
C LYS A 801 7.41 -45.95 -29.95
N LEU A 802 8.59 -45.56 -29.40
CA LEU A 802 9.96 -46.13 -29.53
C LEU A 802 11.00 -45.62 -30.58
N PHE A 803 12.23 -45.43 -30.03
CA PHE A 803 13.60 -45.36 -30.58
C PHE A 803 14.29 -44.01 -30.92
N SER A 804 15.09 -43.54 -29.95
CA SER A 804 16.56 -43.30 -30.00
C SER A 804 17.21 -42.85 -31.31
N THR A 805 17.88 -41.69 -31.32
CA THR A 805 19.36 -41.60 -31.46
C THR A 805 19.93 -40.19 -31.18
N LYS A 806 21.02 -40.22 -30.41
CA LYS A 806 22.08 -39.25 -30.05
C LYS A 806 22.40 -38.01 -30.92
N LYS A 807 22.99 -37.02 -30.20
CA LYS A 807 24.01 -36.00 -30.59
C LYS A 807 23.46 -34.73 -31.30
N LYS A 808 23.90 -33.48 -31.06
CA LYS A 808 24.87 -32.83 -30.17
C LYS A 808 24.76 -31.31 -30.46
N THR A 809 24.99 -30.47 -29.44
CA THR A 809 25.66 -29.13 -29.48
C THR A 809 24.90 -27.82 -29.83
N VAL A 810 25.16 -26.83 -28.96
CA VAL A 810 25.29 -25.35 -29.11
C VAL A 810 24.06 -24.45 -28.81
N GLU A 811 24.22 -23.71 -27.71
CA GLU A 811 23.55 -22.46 -27.31
C GLU A 811 23.79 -21.32 -28.33
N GLN A 812 22.85 -20.39 -28.50
CA GLN A 812 23.10 -18.96 -28.23
C GLN A 812 21.87 -18.08 -28.47
N GLU A 813 21.59 -17.26 -27.46
CA GLU A 813 20.75 -16.07 -27.47
C GLU A 813 21.31 -15.01 -28.44
N ALA A 814 20.41 -14.28 -29.13
CA ALA A 814 20.76 -13.11 -29.91
C ALA A 814 20.16 -11.85 -29.27
N VAL A 815 21.07 -10.99 -28.82
CA VAL A 815 20.91 -9.66 -28.24
C VAL A 815 20.42 -8.66 -29.29
N ALA A 816 19.42 -7.86 -28.93
CA ALA A 816 18.98 -6.69 -29.70
C ALA A 816 20.02 -5.55 -29.61
N ARG A 817 20.47 -5.04 -30.77
CA ARG A 817 21.34 -3.86 -30.89
C ARG A 817 20.53 -2.61 -31.19
N THR A 818 20.74 -1.59 -30.38
CA THR A 818 20.33 -0.19 -30.58
C THR A 818 21.14 0.45 -31.71
N VAL A 819 20.46 1.17 -32.62
CA VAL A 819 21.06 1.97 -33.69
C VAL A 819 21.16 3.43 -33.22
N VAL A 820 22.36 4.00 -33.30
CA VAL A 820 22.65 5.43 -33.10
C VAL A 820 22.89 6.06 -34.49
N PHE A 821 22.20 7.17 -34.76
CA PHE A 821 22.40 7.98 -35.97
C PHE A 821 23.54 9.00 -35.77
N VAL A 822 24.42 9.11 -36.76
CA VAL A 822 25.43 10.19 -36.93
C VAL A 822 25.16 10.86 -38.28
N PRO A 823 25.12 12.20 -38.39
CA PRO A 823 25.01 12.88 -39.69
C PRO A 823 26.40 13.16 -40.29
N ALA A 824 26.48 13.07 -41.62
CA ALA A 824 27.68 13.24 -42.44
C ALA A 824 27.97 14.71 -42.80
N GLU A 825 29.26 15.04 -42.91
CA GLU A 825 29.79 16.34 -43.36
C GLU A 825 29.74 16.52 -44.88
N GLY A 826 29.72 17.79 -45.33
CA GLY A 826 29.95 18.21 -46.71
C GLY A 826 30.43 19.66 -46.83
N HIS A 827 31.75 19.81 -46.96
CA HIS A 827 32.59 20.84 -47.62
C HIS A 827 32.24 22.35 -47.64
N GLY A 828 33.26 23.18 -47.31
CA GLY A 828 33.50 24.44 -48.04
C GLY A 828 34.35 25.53 -47.36
N ASN A 829 35.64 25.58 -47.75
CA ASN A 829 36.53 26.77 -47.88
C ASN A 829 37.17 27.49 -46.67
N ASN A 830 38.51 27.37 -46.63
CA ASN A 830 39.56 28.40 -46.55
C ASN A 830 39.31 29.71 -45.76
N ILE A 831 40.13 29.93 -44.72
CA ILE A 831 41.21 30.95 -44.64
C ILE A 831 41.80 30.89 -43.21
N ALA A 832 43.13 30.80 -43.11
CA ALA A 832 43.92 30.90 -41.89
C ALA A 832 44.34 32.38 -41.64
N PRO A 833 45.12 32.77 -40.60
CA PRO A 833 45.29 32.23 -39.24
C PRO A 833 45.28 33.34 -38.14
N VAL A 834 45.68 32.94 -36.92
CA VAL A 834 46.43 33.69 -35.89
C VAL A 834 45.64 34.26 -34.69
N ILE A 835 46.22 33.99 -33.50
CA ILE A 835 46.20 34.73 -32.21
C ILE A 835 45.33 34.12 -31.09
N SER A 836 45.96 33.30 -30.25
CA SER A 836 45.76 33.27 -28.78
C SER A 836 46.30 34.57 -28.15
N PRO A 837 46.04 34.97 -26.87
CA PRO A 837 45.49 34.17 -25.75
C PRO A 837 44.62 34.95 -24.70
N ARG A 838 44.23 34.25 -23.62
CA ARG A 838 43.75 34.72 -22.28
C ARG A 838 42.33 35.33 -22.27
N TYR A 839 41.41 34.96 -21.37
CA TYR A 839 41.49 34.57 -19.95
C TYR A 839 40.65 33.33 -19.63
#